data_AF-A0A0J9TDQ9-F1
#
_entry.id   AF-A0A0J9TDQ9-F1
#
_cell.length_a   1.000
_cell.length_b   1.000
_cell.length_c   1.000
_cell.angle_alpha   90.00
_cell.angle_beta   90.00
_cell.angle_gamma   90.00
#
_symmetry.space_group_name_H-M   'P 1'
#
loop_
_entity.id
_entity.type
_entity.pdbx_description
1 polymer ?
#
loop_
_entity_poly.entity_id
_entity_poly.type
_entity_poly.pdbx_seq_one_letter_code
_entity_poly.pdbx_strand_id
1 'polypeptide(L)'
;MRQFFGTTLLVLFVNLYIHQNVVSNEIVNLKNPNLRNGWAGKNVTLQDEKIVLDAEDGDEIHPNGSHNELLQKSDEAELQTQAQDGEGDGEDLKTKIGKLVEQVQAAHREAETAVTKAEASLKTATEAEESLKTATEEEEKVKVAEGKETTTTVTKAKAEAQKAVGEAKKKEGEAKTKKEEAEKKKEESETKADNTKPELEEADEQELRAILEKVKTLEEEAVKAANDAKKEQKKAEWAAKIAEELKKAYEAKTNAKETKVAAEKAKNDATSAASGSTEKKVTESIEIVENESKTAGTKATEAERAANEAEQAAIKAIAAVEKNDAENEVNEVKGKADKASVAAAAAKKAQTKAQIAAYVVQTEVSKEKAVKSASEANEAKTKAEDVAKESEKIKITDEDKSGNVKAAKTEAVEQANLADNAKKEAEAAAISANEAKTSITVKDDDTTLNEAKTKAYDASIKAKQAEKDASNALKEAQKAQIETEIAAEVVKAEKAKKEASSDAAVAREAKEKAESEANKAKSNAVAQEAAKRAQEQDVAASTAKGNAETAAKEAETAAEDNVSEETLTTVKQKVENASNAATAANKARTKAEIAAEEAKAQAAKTEAEASKVAANAAKDEAQKVADESKSAVAKKAADKASAAAKTADEKAASAAKEADDVTTESKSTTATVQTMQKKADKAVEDAKEAKKAQTKAELAAEEAKAEAAKEEAKKAQEVVDAAKTEAEKIAEKEKVNEKLVAEITSALATVKAKAKDASDKAGEVPQAVKNAEAEVDKVVGDETKKSEITAAIRSIKEKTLEAVQAANQAKKAKDLAEIALNVVKAEVANDKAKKAVTAAGVAKEDAKKAAASAEQPKKEAESAEEDAEIAKENEIEAEQKAKEAEDNANAAQAQLKIAEQELKKAQEANNEEKFQSAKTNALAAAEEAIKKGQAAEDAANEAKNNAVKAAEAAEKAKKAAAESALKKKLKVLEIVKKYSKRGYNVVDNDEQVLNEVEEQASDAKEEEEEEEADDSASNDVEIGDDDEEEEEEEEEEVKEEEDAKEEGHAQSSAHQSSVAELENPKKEYQEKSDEPPSDSNAQALLEDNYKNFTDFKKKAEDLTKNIINTIDGDAGVIETLKDFAKDMNQFI
;
A
#
# COMPACT_ATOMS: atom_id res chain seq x y z
N MET A 1 -34.48 -5.59 12.83
CA MET A 1 -35.08 -6.07 14.09
C MET A 1 -34.11 -5.76 15.23
N ARG A 2 -34.57 -5.15 16.32
CA ARG A 2 -33.79 -4.85 17.55
C ARG A 2 -34.63 -5.24 18.77
N GLN A 3 -33.98 -5.33 19.94
CA GLN A 3 -34.55 -5.71 21.24
C GLN A 3 -35.00 -7.19 21.34
N PHE A 4 -34.28 -7.99 22.15
CA PHE A 4 -34.86 -8.95 23.14
C PHE A 4 -33.83 -9.72 24.02
N PHE A 5 -32.63 -9.17 24.27
CA PHE A 5 -31.61 -9.81 25.14
C PHE A 5 -31.04 -8.93 26.26
N GLY A 6 -31.61 -7.75 26.54
CA GLY A 6 -31.12 -6.86 27.59
C GLY A 6 -31.64 -7.14 29.01
N THR A 7 -32.78 -7.84 29.15
CA THR A 7 -33.57 -7.81 30.39
C THR A 7 -33.22 -8.92 31.40
N THR A 8 -32.74 -10.08 30.94
CA THR A 8 -32.48 -11.25 31.80
C THR A 8 -31.17 -11.16 32.57
N LEU A 9 -30.12 -10.55 32.00
CA LEU A 9 -28.82 -10.41 32.67
C LEU A 9 -28.87 -9.40 33.84
N LEU A 10 -29.67 -8.35 33.70
CA LEU A 10 -29.75 -7.25 34.65
C LEU A 10 -30.47 -7.65 35.95
N VAL A 11 -31.47 -8.54 35.86
CA VAL A 11 -32.12 -9.16 37.04
C VAL A 11 -31.13 -10.00 37.85
N LEU A 12 -30.15 -10.64 37.20
CA LEU A 12 -29.16 -11.50 37.85
C LEU A 12 -28.20 -10.67 38.73
N PHE A 13 -27.76 -9.50 38.25
CA PHE A 13 -26.96 -8.55 39.04
C PHE A 13 -27.75 -7.88 40.17
N VAL A 14 -29.01 -7.47 39.92
CA VAL A 14 -29.86 -6.87 40.97
C VAL A 14 -30.13 -7.86 42.10
N ASN A 15 -30.35 -9.15 41.80
CA ASN A 15 -30.57 -10.17 42.82
C ASN A 15 -29.29 -10.48 43.63
N LEU A 16 -28.10 -10.39 43.01
CA LEU A 16 -26.82 -10.55 43.70
C LEU A 16 -26.54 -9.39 44.68
N TYR A 17 -26.96 -8.16 44.33
CA TYR A 17 -26.82 -6.96 45.17
C TYR A 17 -27.75 -6.96 46.42
N ILE A 18 -28.77 -7.83 46.44
CA ILE A 18 -29.77 -7.91 47.53
C ILE A 18 -29.43 -9.01 48.56
N HIS A 19 -28.32 -9.75 48.40
CA HIS A 19 -27.94 -10.86 49.30
C HIS A 19 -26.58 -10.70 50.02
N GLN A 20 -25.91 -9.56 49.94
CA GLN A 20 -24.73 -9.24 50.74
C GLN A 20 -25.05 -8.38 51.97
N ASN A 21 -26.09 -8.73 52.71
CA ASN A 21 -26.43 -8.07 53.99
C ASN A 21 -26.99 -9.05 55.03
N VAL A 22 -26.21 -10.08 55.35
CA VAL A 22 -26.40 -10.94 56.53
C VAL A 22 -25.13 -10.84 57.36
N VAL A 23 -25.24 -10.24 58.54
CA VAL A 23 -24.11 -10.04 59.47
C VAL A 23 -23.78 -11.35 60.19
N SER A 24 -22.49 -11.70 60.25
CA SER A 24 -22.00 -12.89 60.97
C SER A 24 -22.10 -12.74 62.48
N ASN A 25 -22.49 -13.81 63.19
CA ASN A 25 -22.43 -13.85 64.64
C ASN A 25 -20.99 -13.83 65.17
N GLU A 26 -20.65 -12.73 65.82
CA GLU A 26 -20.24 -12.72 67.24
C GLU A 26 -19.31 -13.85 67.73
N ILE A 27 -18.00 -13.55 67.76
CA ILE A 27 -17.18 -13.81 68.96
C ILE A 27 -16.44 -12.50 69.28
N VAL A 28 -16.74 -11.91 70.43
CA VAL A 28 -16.10 -10.66 70.90
C VAL A 28 -14.92 -11.01 71.80
N ASN A 29 -13.81 -10.27 71.69
CA ASN A 29 -12.85 -10.17 72.78
C ASN A 29 -12.35 -8.72 72.91
N LEU A 30 -12.14 -8.26 74.15
CA LEU A 30 -12.20 -6.84 74.48
C LEU A 30 -10.92 -6.07 74.10
N LYS A 31 -11.11 -4.85 73.61
CA LYS A 31 -10.09 -3.80 73.63
C LYS A 31 -10.75 -2.46 73.99
N ASN A 32 -10.23 -1.79 75.01
CA ASN A 32 -10.88 -0.64 75.66
C ASN A 32 -11.14 0.53 74.70
N PRO A 33 -12.38 1.02 74.58
CA PRO A 33 -12.63 2.39 74.19
C PRO A 33 -12.39 3.31 75.40
N ASN A 34 -11.94 4.54 75.15
CA ASN A 34 -11.88 5.59 76.17
C ASN A 34 -12.28 6.94 75.56
N LEU A 35 -12.73 7.87 76.41
CA LEU A 35 -13.10 9.27 76.10
C LEU A 35 -14.37 9.50 75.24
N ARG A 36 -15.51 9.77 75.91
CA ARG A 36 -16.17 11.08 75.75
C ARG A 36 -17.13 11.47 76.91
N ASN A 37 -16.68 12.47 77.68
CA ASN A 37 -17.42 13.56 78.34
C ASN A 37 -18.72 13.27 79.12
N GLY A 38 -18.69 13.50 80.45
CA GLY A 38 -19.86 13.40 81.36
C GLY A 38 -19.80 14.27 82.63
N TRP A 39 -19.19 15.46 82.55
CA TRP A 39 -19.13 16.56 83.53
C TRP A 39 -19.88 16.45 84.88
N ALA A 40 -19.14 16.34 86.00
CA ALA A 40 -19.45 16.97 87.29
C ALA A 40 -18.23 16.92 88.23
N GLY A 41 -17.61 18.06 88.57
CA GLY A 41 -16.44 18.12 89.46
C GLY A 41 -16.68 18.96 90.71
N LYS A 42 -15.87 18.71 91.76
CA LYS A 42 -15.60 19.65 92.88
C LYS A 42 -14.47 19.13 93.79
N ASN A 43 -13.34 19.86 93.79
CA ASN A 43 -12.33 19.93 94.86
C ASN A 43 -11.54 18.62 95.16
N VAL A 44 -10.29 18.62 95.63
CA VAL A 44 -9.38 19.69 96.12
C VAL A 44 -8.06 19.67 95.32
N THR A 45 -7.30 20.77 95.35
CA THR A 45 -6.05 21.01 94.61
C THR A 45 -4.83 20.25 95.13
N LEU A 46 -4.02 19.73 94.20
CA LEU A 46 -2.55 19.68 94.36
C LEU A 46 -1.95 21.04 93.95
N GLN A 47 -0.80 21.39 94.52
CA GLN A 47 0.11 22.40 93.99
C GLN A 47 1.48 21.75 93.79
N ASP A 48 1.90 21.60 92.54
CA ASP A 48 3.32 21.59 92.20
C ASP A 48 3.78 23.03 92.07
N GLU A 49 4.98 23.37 92.54
CA GLU A 49 5.76 24.43 91.91
C GLU A 49 7.27 24.17 92.05
N LYS A 50 7.99 24.25 90.92
CA LYS A 50 9.45 24.20 90.91
C LYS A 50 10.00 25.58 91.27
N ILE A 51 11.07 25.63 92.05
CA ILE A 51 12.07 26.69 91.91
C ILE A 51 13.47 26.05 91.86
N VAL A 52 14.29 26.59 90.97
CA VAL A 52 15.75 26.39 90.89
C VAL A 52 16.37 27.78 90.87
N LEU A 53 17.37 28.04 91.71
CA LEU A 53 18.62 28.74 91.36
C LEU A 53 19.49 29.01 92.61
N ASP A 54 20.77 29.17 92.36
CA ASP A 54 21.84 29.42 93.33
C ASP A 54 21.96 30.90 93.73
N ALA A 55 22.59 31.18 94.88
CA ALA A 55 23.70 32.15 94.99
C ALA A 55 24.26 32.24 96.43
N GLU A 56 25.54 31.86 96.57
CA GLU A 56 26.66 32.46 97.33
C GLU A 56 26.50 33.14 98.73
N ASP A 57 27.64 33.15 99.44
CA ASP A 57 28.01 33.85 100.69
C ASP A 57 27.22 33.53 101.99
N GLY A 58 27.85 33.18 103.11
CA GLY A 58 29.28 32.86 103.34
C GLY A 58 29.72 33.07 104.79
N ASP A 59 30.44 32.10 105.37
CA ASP A 59 31.46 32.33 106.42
C ASP A 59 32.32 31.06 106.64
N GLU A 60 33.49 31.21 107.27
CA GLU A 60 34.59 30.21 107.27
C GLU A 60 34.63 29.22 108.49
N ILE A 61 35.74 28.48 108.58
CA ILE A 61 36.33 27.83 109.77
C ILE A 61 35.90 26.39 110.13
N HIS A 62 36.53 25.43 109.44
CA HIS A 62 37.38 24.33 109.98
C HIS A 62 36.87 23.31 111.06
N PRO A 63 37.53 22.13 111.20
CA PRO A 63 36.89 20.93 111.79
C PRO A 63 37.19 20.63 113.28
N ASN A 64 36.28 19.82 113.87
CA ASN A 64 36.30 19.01 115.10
C ASN A 64 35.13 19.31 116.06
N GLY A 65 34.60 18.24 116.66
CA GLY A 65 33.37 18.19 117.49
C GLY A 65 32.58 16.95 117.09
N SER A 66 32.70 15.77 117.72
CA SER A 66 32.80 15.41 119.15
C SER A 66 31.51 15.64 119.93
N HIS A 67 30.92 14.54 120.41
CA HIS A 67 29.68 14.44 121.22
C HIS A 67 28.39 14.87 120.47
N ASN A 68 27.34 14.06 120.41
CA ASN A 68 26.69 13.41 121.55
C ASN A 68 26.19 11.99 121.24
N GLU A 69 26.85 10.98 121.81
CA GLU A 69 26.08 9.91 122.44
C GLU A 69 25.33 10.57 123.61
N LEU A 70 24.00 10.55 123.60
CA LEU A 70 23.21 11.04 124.74
C LEU A 70 23.16 9.99 125.86
N LEU A 71 24.35 9.67 126.34
CA LEU A 71 24.62 8.86 127.51
C LEU A 71 24.13 9.66 128.73
N GLN A 72 22.86 9.47 129.10
CA GLN A 72 22.35 9.96 130.39
C GLN A 72 23.01 9.17 131.52
N LYS A 73 24.23 9.60 131.88
CA LYS A 73 24.63 9.61 133.27
C LYS A 73 23.79 10.66 133.98
N SER A 74 22.91 10.22 134.86
CA SER A 74 22.53 10.97 136.04
C SER A 74 23.17 10.26 137.23
N ASP A 75 23.98 10.98 138.01
CA ASP A 75 24.69 10.42 139.14
C ASP A 75 23.72 10.09 140.29
N GLU A 76 23.78 8.86 140.80
CA GLU A 76 23.48 8.62 142.21
C GLU A 76 24.37 7.48 142.73
N ALA A 77 25.67 7.78 142.84
CA ALA A 77 26.64 6.93 143.53
C ALA A 77 26.48 7.03 145.07
N GLU A 78 25.24 6.99 145.56
CA GLU A 78 24.91 7.29 146.96
C GLU A 78 23.71 6.47 147.48
N LEU A 79 23.85 5.13 147.49
CA LEU A 79 23.08 4.28 148.43
C LEU A 79 23.78 2.92 148.71
N GLN A 80 25.08 2.96 149.03
CA GLN A 80 25.80 1.79 149.55
C GLN A 80 26.59 2.03 150.84
N THR A 81 26.20 3.00 151.69
CA THR A 81 26.63 3.04 153.11
C THR A 81 25.67 3.85 154.00
N GLN A 82 24.58 3.24 154.47
CA GLN A 82 24.14 3.46 155.86
C GLN A 82 23.14 2.40 156.32
N ALA A 83 23.51 1.69 157.38
CA ALA A 83 22.58 0.95 158.22
C ALA A 83 22.68 1.56 159.63
N GLN A 84 21.81 2.53 159.93
CA GLN A 84 21.54 3.01 161.29
C GLN A 84 20.29 3.91 161.33
N ASP A 85 19.26 3.41 161.99
CA ASP A 85 18.25 4.06 162.85
C ASP A 85 17.95 5.58 162.63
N GLY A 86 16.73 5.90 162.19
CA GLY A 86 16.17 7.27 162.11
C GLY A 86 14.82 7.34 161.39
N GLU A 87 13.88 8.15 161.91
CA GLU A 87 12.43 8.12 161.55
C GLU A 87 12.00 9.17 160.50
N GLY A 88 10.98 8.85 159.70
CA GLY A 88 10.21 9.76 158.82
C GLY A 88 10.61 9.73 157.32
N ASP A 89 9.71 9.88 156.34
CA ASP A 89 8.25 10.07 156.38
C ASP A 89 7.60 9.44 155.12
N GLY A 90 6.33 9.01 155.19
CA GLY A 90 5.74 8.02 154.27
C GLY A 90 5.45 8.50 152.84
N GLU A 91 5.24 9.80 152.61
CA GLU A 91 4.84 10.31 151.29
C GLU A 91 5.95 10.27 150.23
N ASP A 92 7.23 10.33 150.64
CA ASP A 92 8.37 10.29 149.71
C ASP A 92 8.54 8.89 149.08
N LEU A 93 8.41 7.83 149.88
CA LEU A 93 8.43 6.45 149.39
C LEU A 93 7.30 6.20 148.38
N LYS A 94 6.09 6.68 148.66
CA LYS A 94 4.94 6.62 147.75
C LYS A 94 5.20 7.34 146.42
N THR A 95 5.83 8.50 146.48
CA THR A 95 6.20 9.29 145.30
C THR A 95 7.27 8.58 144.45
N LYS A 96 8.24 7.91 145.08
CA LYS A 96 9.28 7.11 144.41
C LYS A 96 8.69 5.85 143.75
N ILE A 97 7.77 5.13 144.42
CA ILE A 97 7.01 4.02 143.84
C ILE A 97 6.24 4.48 142.60
N GLY A 98 5.53 5.61 142.69
CA GLY A 98 4.75 6.16 141.57
C GLY A 98 5.57 6.41 140.30
N LYS A 99 6.76 7.01 140.43
CA LYS A 99 7.66 7.29 139.30
C LYS A 99 8.18 6.01 138.63
N LEU A 100 8.61 5.02 139.41
CA LEU A 100 9.07 3.73 138.86
C LEU A 100 7.94 3.02 138.10
N VAL A 101 6.69 3.09 138.56
CA VAL A 101 5.53 2.53 137.83
C VAL A 101 5.29 3.27 136.51
N GLU A 102 5.47 4.60 136.46
CA GLU A 102 5.41 5.35 135.20
C GLU A 102 6.54 4.95 134.23
N GLN A 103 7.74 4.66 134.73
CA GLN A 103 8.84 4.11 133.93
C GLN A 103 8.53 2.70 133.40
N VAL A 104 7.96 1.81 134.22
CA VAL A 104 7.46 0.49 133.78
C VAL A 104 6.39 0.64 132.68
N GLN A 105 5.44 1.58 132.84
CA GLN A 105 4.45 1.85 131.79
C GLN A 105 5.08 2.43 130.52
N ALA A 106 6.13 3.25 130.62
CA ALA A 106 6.86 3.75 129.46
C ALA A 106 7.57 2.61 128.72
N ALA A 107 8.27 1.73 129.44
CA ALA A 107 8.91 0.53 128.88
C ALA A 107 7.91 -0.38 128.16
N HIS A 108 6.70 -0.58 128.70
CA HIS A 108 5.62 -1.29 127.99
C HIS A 108 5.28 -0.62 126.65
N ARG A 109 5.02 0.69 126.64
CA ARG A 109 4.67 1.44 125.40
C ARG A 109 5.81 1.39 124.37
N GLU A 110 7.06 1.35 124.81
CA GLU A 110 8.21 1.15 123.94
C GLU A 110 8.25 -0.27 123.34
N ALA A 111 7.95 -1.31 124.12
CA ALA A 111 7.88 -2.69 123.64
C ALA A 111 6.73 -2.88 122.62
N GLU A 112 5.56 -2.31 122.90
CA GLU A 112 4.40 -2.24 122.01
C GLU A 112 4.72 -1.51 120.69
N THR A 113 5.48 -0.39 120.77
CA THR A 113 5.99 0.33 119.60
C THR A 113 7.01 -0.49 118.81
N ALA A 114 7.83 -1.31 119.49
CA ALA A 114 8.79 -2.20 118.83
C ALA A 114 8.08 -3.35 118.09
N VAL A 115 7.04 -3.94 118.69
CA VAL A 115 6.19 -4.96 118.05
C VAL A 115 5.54 -4.44 116.78
N THR A 116 4.88 -3.27 116.82
CA THR A 116 4.17 -2.73 115.64
C THR A 116 5.11 -2.43 114.46
N LYS A 117 6.34 -1.97 114.73
CA LYS A 117 7.39 -1.78 113.71
C LYS A 117 7.95 -3.10 113.18
N ALA A 118 8.07 -4.12 114.03
CA ALA A 118 8.45 -5.47 113.60
C ALA A 118 7.37 -6.09 112.70
N GLU A 119 6.08 -5.91 113.01
CA GLU A 119 4.96 -6.35 112.17
C GLU A 119 4.92 -5.65 110.81
N ALA A 120 5.17 -4.34 110.77
CA ALA A 120 5.32 -3.60 109.51
C ALA A 120 6.48 -4.14 108.65
N SER A 121 7.60 -4.50 109.30
CA SER A 121 8.77 -5.09 108.63
C SER A 121 8.47 -6.48 108.08
N LEU A 122 7.75 -7.32 108.83
CA LEU A 122 7.25 -8.61 108.36
C LEU A 122 6.33 -8.44 107.14
N LYS A 123 5.47 -7.42 107.10
CA LYS A 123 4.60 -7.13 105.94
C LYS A 123 5.41 -6.80 104.67
N THR A 124 6.46 -5.97 104.75
CA THR A 124 7.35 -5.76 103.59
C THR A 124 8.07 -7.04 103.15
N ALA A 125 8.47 -7.90 104.09
CA ALA A 125 9.04 -9.22 103.76
C ALA A 125 8.00 -10.16 103.13
N THR A 126 6.71 -10.06 103.46
CA THR A 126 5.64 -10.85 102.83
C THR A 126 5.38 -10.40 101.40
N GLU A 127 5.30 -9.08 101.17
CA GLU A 127 5.07 -8.49 99.84
C GLU A 127 6.24 -8.76 98.87
N ALA A 128 7.47 -8.77 99.38
CA ALA A 128 8.65 -9.17 98.62
C ALA A 128 8.57 -10.65 98.18
N GLU A 129 8.24 -11.57 99.10
CA GLU A 129 8.11 -13.00 98.80
C GLU A 129 6.98 -13.29 97.78
N GLU A 130 5.83 -12.62 97.93
CA GLU A 130 4.66 -12.84 97.06
C GLU A 130 4.92 -12.34 95.63
N SER A 131 5.52 -11.16 95.47
CA SER A 131 5.87 -10.64 94.15
C SER A 131 6.97 -11.45 93.44
N LEU A 132 7.90 -12.04 94.18
CA LEU A 132 8.87 -13.01 93.64
C LEU A 132 8.22 -14.30 93.19
N LYS A 133 7.30 -14.88 93.99
CA LYS A 133 6.57 -16.10 93.61
C LYS A 133 5.82 -15.90 92.30
N THR A 134 5.05 -14.81 92.16
CA THR A 134 4.34 -14.51 90.91
C THR A 134 5.28 -14.39 89.70
N ALA A 135 6.45 -13.77 89.85
CA ALA A 135 7.43 -13.67 88.77
C ALA A 135 8.02 -15.05 88.39
N THR A 136 8.35 -15.90 89.39
CA THR A 136 8.86 -17.25 89.12
C THR A 136 7.82 -18.18 88.48
N GLU A 137 6.53 -18.02 88.78
CA GLU A 137 5.44 -18.77 88.15
C GLU A 137 5.18 -18.34 86.70
N GLU A 138 5.65 -17.16 86.29
CA GLU A 138 5.70 -16.75 84.88
C GLU A 138 6.95 -17.25 84.18
N GLU A 139 8.14 -17.21 84.81
CA GLU A 139 9.36 -17.82 84.26
C GLU A 139 9.28 -19.36 84.10
N GLU A 140 8.60 -20.09 85.00
CA GLU A 140 8.54 -21.56 84.92
C GLU A 140 7.76 -22.05 83.67
N LYS A 141 6.85 -21.22 83.12
CA LYS A 141 6.19 -21.46 81.81
C LYS A 141 7.18 -21.40 80.63
N VAL A 142 8.36 -20.82 80.82
CA VAL A 142 9.42 -20.60 79.82
C VAL A 142 10.58 -21.61 79.95
N LYS A 143 10.49 -22.56 80.91
CA LYS A 143 11.47 -23.65 81.17
C LYS A 143 12.87 -23.18 81.63
N VAL A 144 12.94 -22.29 82.63
CA VAL A 144 14.19 -22.01 83.36
C VAL A 144 14.04 -22.47 84.82
N ALA A 145 15.02 -23.21 85.35
CA ALA A 145 14.95 -23.84 86.68
C ALA A 145 15.52 -22.99 87.83
N GLU A 146 16.07 -21.82 87.51
CA GLU A 146 17.00 -21.07 88.39
C GLU A 146 16.30 -20.24 89.48
N GLY A 147 15.05 -19.80 89.27
CA GLY A 147 14.35 -18.91 90.22
C GLY A 147 13.98 -19.54 91.58
N LYS A 148 14.18 -20.85 91.75
CA LYS A 148 13.78 -21.58 92.97
C LYS A 148 14.70 -21.35 94.16
N GLU A 149 15.96 -21.00 93.94
CA GLU A 149 16.89 -20.70 95.05
C GLU A 149 16.57 -19.32 95.65
N THR A 150 16.48 -18.27 94.83
CA THR A 150 16.23 -16.90 95.31
C THR A 150 14.91 -16.75 96.07
N THR A 151 13.84 -17.37 95.57
CA THR A 151 12.56 -17.44 96.30
C THR A 151 12.70 -18.16 97.64
N THR A 152 13.43 -19.28 97.69
CA THR A 152 13.71 -20.00 98.94
C THR A 152 14.52 -19.16 99.94
N THR A 153 15.44 -18.32 99.45
CA THR A 153 16.22 -17.40 100.28
C THR A 153 15.36 -16.25 100.83
N VAL A 154 14.41 -15.71 100.06
CA VAL A 154 13.45 -14.71 100.56
C VAL A 154 12.42 -15.31 101.52
N THR A 155 11.96 -16.56 101.31
CA THR A 155 11.13 -17.28 102.30
C THR A 155 11.85 -17.39 103.65
N LYS A 156 13.18 -17.63 103.67
CA LYS A 156 13.97 -17.66 104.91
C LYS A 156 14.05 -16.28 105.58
N ALA A 157 14.25 -15.20 104.83
CA ALA A 157 14.24 -13.84 105.37
C ALA A 157 12.88 -13.51 106.02
N LYS A 158 11.77 -13.81 105.33
CA LYS A 158 10.40 -13.67 105.86
C LYS A 158 10.17 -14.50 107.14
N ALA A 159 10.66 -15.74 107.18
CA ALA A 159 10.55 -16.60 108.36
C ALA A 159 11.32 -16.04 109.56
N GLU A 160 12.50 -15.46 109.35
CA GLU A 160 13.30 -14.84 110.42
C GLU A 160 12.64 -13.54 110.92
N ALA A 161 12.05 -12.72 110.04
CA ALA A 161 11.22 -11.59 110.44
C ALA A 161 10.00 -12.03 111.27
N GLN A 162 9.35 -13.14 110.90
CA GLN A 162 8.19 -13.68 111.62
C GLN A 162 8.58 -14.22 113.01
N LYS A 163 9.75 -14.87 113.11
CA LYS A 163 10.35 -15.31 114.38
C LYS A 163 10.65 -14.13 115.30
N ALA A 164 11.32 -13.10 114.79
CA ALA A 164 11.59 -11.87 115.52
C ALA A 164 10.31 -11.15 115.99
N VAL A 165 9.26 -11.09 115.17
CA VAL A 165 7.92 -10.58 115.61
C VAL A 165 7.35 -11.41 116.77
N GLY A 166 7.48 -12.74 116.71
CA GLY A 166 7.03 -13.63 117.79
C GLY A 166 7.79 -13.43 119.10
N GLU A 167 9.11 -13.23 119.02
CA GLU A 167 9.96 -12.95 120.18
C GLU A 167 9.72 -11.54 120.73
N ALA A 168 9.54 -10.53 119.88
CA ALA A 168 9.16 -9.16 120.27
C ALA A 168 7.83 -9.15 121.03
N LYS A 169 6.81 -9.88 120.56
CA LYS A 169 5.50 -10.01 121.25
C LYS A 169 5.62 -10.72 122.59
N LYS A 170 6.50 -11.72 122.70
CA LYS A 170 6.82 -12.34 123.99
C LYS A 170 7.45 -11.32 124.95
N LYS A 171 8.31 -10.42 124.46
CA LYS A 171 8.93 -9.36 125.27
C LYS A 171 7.98 -8.22 125.65
N GLU A 172 7.05 -7.83 124.77
CA GLU A 172 5.92 -6.97 125.13
C GLU A 172 5.06 -7.61 126.23
N GLY A 173 4.70 -8.89 126.09
CA GLY A 173 4.03 -9.67 127.14
C GLY A 173 4.80 -9.74 128.47
N GLU A 174 6.11 -9.95 128.43
CA GLU A 174 6.97 -9.92 129.63
C GLU A 174 7.06 -8.52 130.28
N ALA A 175 7.01 -7.44 129.49
CA ALA A 175 6.93 -6.07 130.02
C ALA A 175 5.53 -5.77 130.59
N LYS A 176 4.49 -6.35 129.99
CA LYS A 176 3.09 -6.19 130.39
C LYS A 176 2.76 -6.86 131.71
N THR A 177 3.23 -8.09 131.94
CA THR A 177 3.05 -8.74 133.26
C THR A 177 3.75 -7.94 134.37
N LYS A 178 4.91 -7.33 134.08
CA LYS A 178 5.63 -6.46 135.02
C LYS A 178 4.92 -5.14 135.26
N LYS A 179 4.31 -4.55 134.22
CA LYS A 179 3.41 -3.38 134.34
C LYS A 179 2.21 -3.70 135.24
N GLU A 180 1.50 -4.78 134.96
CA GLU A 180 0.32 -5.20 135.73
C GLU A 180 0.68 -5.54 137.19
N GLU A 181 1.85 -6.15 137.44
CA GLU A 181 2.33 -6.39 138.80
C GLU A 181 2.84 -5.11 139.51
N ALA A 182 3.50 -4.18 138.80
CA ALA A 182 3.95 -2.91 139.35
C ALA A 182 2.78 -1.97 139.67
N GLU A 183 1.75 -1.94 138.81
CA GLU A 183 0.49 -1.22 139.05
C GLU A 183 -0.23 -1.81 140.28
N LYS A 184 -0.33 -3.14 140.40
CA LYS A 184 -0.86 -3.79 141.60
C LYS A 184 -0.02 -3.51 142.86
N LYS A 185 1.31 -3.44 142.74
CA LYS A 185 2.20 -3.07 143.84
C LYS A 185 2.04 -1.60 144.25
N LYS A 186 1.68 -0.72 143.31
CA LYS A 186 1.26 0.65 143.60
C LYS A 186 -0.04 0.67 144.40
N GLU A 187 -1.07 -0.08 144.00
CA GLU A 187 -2.32 -0.23 144.77
C GLU A 187 -2.07 -0.81 146.18
N GLU A 188 -1.16 -1.78 146.32
CA GLU A 188 -0.70 -2.30 147.63
C GLU A 188 0.05 -1.24 148.47
N SER A 189 0.73 -0.26 147.85
CA SER A 189 1.35 0.87 148.56
C SER A 189 0.35 1.99 148.92
N GLU A 190 -0.67 2.18 148.09
CA GLU A 190 -1.71 3.20 148.30
C GLU A 190 -2.68 2.78 149.40
N THR A 191 -3.04 1.50 149.48
CA THR A 191 -3.93 0.94 150.51
C THR A 191 -3.29 0.80 151.89
N LYS A 192 -1.96 0.62 151.99
CA LYS A 192 -1.23 0.60 153.27
C LYS A 192 -0.99 1.99 153.86
N ALA A 193 -1.12 3.04 153.05
CA ALA A 193 -1.02 4.43 153.50
C ALA A 193 -2.39 5.05 153.89
N ASP A 194 -3.48 4.28 153.87
CA ASP A 194 -4.84 4.85 153.91
C ASP A 194 -5.41 5.06 155.33
N ASN A 195 -5.09 6.23 155.89
CA ASN A 195 -5.88 6.99 156.85
C ASN A 195 -6.35 6.33 158.18
N THR A 196 -5.66 6.68 159.28
CA THR A 196 -6.23 7.52 160.39
C THR A 196 -5.27 7.72 161.58
N LYS A 197 -4.09 7.09 161.59
CA LYS A 197 -3.07 7.25 162.64
C LYS A 197 -2.03 8.30 162.23
N PRO A 198 -1.62 9.24 163.12
CA PRO A 198 -0.69 10.33 162.77
C PRO A 198 0.79 9.92 162.74
N GLU A 199 1.10 8.66 163.02
CA GLU A 199 2.41 8.04 162.91
C GLU A 199 2.18 6.70 162.19
N LEU A 200 2.89 6.46 161.08
CA LEU A 200 2.95 5.14 160.43
C LEU A 200 3.58 4.14 161.39
N GLU A 201 3.12 2.90 161.42
CA GLU A 201 3.81 1.88 162.20
C GLU A 201 5.11 1.48 161.49
N GLU A 202 6.17 1.19 162.25
CA GLU A 202 7.49 0.82 161.71
C GLU A 202 7.41 -0.37 160.72
N ALA A 203 6.41 -1.23 160.91
CA ALA A 203 6.07 -2.32 160.00
C ALA A 203 5.56 -1.83 158.63
N ASP A 204 4.67 -0.83 158.58
CA ASP A 204 4.11 -0.29 157.33
C ASP A 204 5.22 0.40 156.51
N GLU A 205 6.13 1.12 157.17
CA GLU A 205 7.25 1.76 156.49
C GLU A 205 8.27 0.75 155.95
N GLN A 206 8.56 -0.32 156.71
CA GLN A 206 9.35 -1.46 156.20
C GLN A 206 8.67 -2.15 155.02
N GLU A 207 7.35 -2.33 155.05
CA GLU A 207 6.61 -2.91 153.93
C GLU A 207 6.57 -1.99 152.69
N LEU A 208 6.47 -0.67 152.86
CA LEU A 208 6.58 0.31 151.77
C LEU A 208 7.99 0.30 151.15
N ARG A 209 9.05 0.24 151.95
CA ARG A 209 10.44 0.06 151.45
C ARG A 209 10.59 -1.28 150.71
N ALA A 210 9.96 -2.36 151.19
CA ALA A 210 9.95 -3.66 150.52
C ALA A 210 9.06 -3.73 149.26
N ILE A 211 8.09 -2.82 149.11
CA ILE A 211 7.35 -2.62 147.86
C ILE A 211 8.19 -1.81 146.87
N LEU A 212 8.87 -0.75 147.33
CA LEU A 212 9.74 0.08 146.49
C LEU A 212 10.83 -0.74 145.79
N GLU A 213 11.58 -1.58 146.52
CA GLU A 213 12.59 -2.46 145.91
C GLU A 213 11.98 -3.48 144.93
N LYS A 214 10.79 -4.02 145.20
CA LYS A 214 10.09 -4.90 144.23
C LYS A 214 9.71 -4.15 142.96
N VAL A 215 9.12 -2.97 143.09
CA VAL A 215 8.74 -2.12 141.94
C VAL A 215 9.97 -1.68 141.14
N LYS A 216 11.10 -1.42 141.80
CA LYS A 216 12.39 -1.17 141.15
C LYS A 216 12.90 -2.38 140.36
N THR A 217 12.86 -3.59 140.93
CA THR A 217 13.22 -4.81 140.16
C THR A 217 12.27 -5.06 138.98
N LEU A 218 10.98 -4.72 139.10
CA LEU A 218 10.01 -4.78 137.99
C LEU A 218 10.29 -3.72 136.92
N GLU A 219 10.83 -2.54 137.29
CA GLU A 219 11.28 -1.48 136.38
C GLU A 219 12.51 -1.92 135.59
N GLU A 220 13.57 -2.35 136.27
CA GLU A 220 14.79 -2.88 135.65
C GLU A 220 14.46 -4.04 134.68
N GLU A 221 13.58 -4.96 135.09
CA GLU A 221 13.15 -6.07 134.26
C GLU A 221 12.20 -5.68 133.11
N ALA A 222 11.42 -4.60 133.23
CA ALA A 222 10.53 -4.11 132.18
C ALA A 222 11.31 -3.30 131.13
N VAL A 223 12.22 -2.42 131.57
CA VAL A 223 13.17 -1.70 130.70
C VAL A 223 14.06 -2.69 129.95
N LYS A 224 14.50 -3.77 130.60
CA LYS A 224 15.20 -4.88 129.93
C LYS A 224 14.33 -5.55 128.85
N ALA A 225 13.08 -5.87 129.15
CA ALA A 225 12.16 -6.47 128.18
C ALA A 225 11.87 -5.54 126.99
N ALA A 226 11.71 -4.23 127.22
CA ALA A 226 11.55 -3.23 126.16
C ALA A 226 12.79 -3.11 125.27
N ASN A 227 13.99 -3.14 125.87
CA ASN A 227 15.25 -3.13 125.11
C ASN A 227 15.48 -4.45 124.35
N ASP A 228 15.02 -5.59 124.85
CA ASP A 228 15.03 -6.85 124.10
C ASP A 228 14.01 -6.82 122.94
N ALA A 229 12.80 -6.29 123.14
CA ALA A 229 11.83 -6.07 122.07
C ALA A 229 12.38 -5.15 120.95
N LYS A 230 13.12 -4.09 121.30
CA LYS A 230 13.82 -3.21 120.36
C LYS A 230 14.93 -3.91 119.55
N LYS A 231 15.57 -4.96 120.08
CA LYS A 231 16.52 -5.80 119.32
C LYS A 231 15.79 -6.65 118.30
N GLU A 232 14.73 -7.33 118.73
CA GLU A 232 13.91 -8.14 117.81
C GLU A 232 13.24 -7.29 116.72
N GLN A 233 12.85 -6.03 117.01
CA GLN A 233 12.47 -5.06 115.99
C GLN A 233 13.57 -4.84 114.94
N LYS A 234 14.82 -4.58 115.36
CA LYS A 234 15.96 -4.43 114.43
C LYS A 234 16.19 -5.67 113.58
N LYS A 235 16.06 -6.87 114.16
CA LYS A 235 16.12 -8.13 113.41
C LYS A 235 15.06 -8.22 112.32
N ALA A 236 13.80 -7.89 112.64
CA ALA A 236 12.71 -7.85 111.67
C ALA A 236 12.97 -6.81 110.56
N GLU A 237 13.47 -5.62 110.90
CA GLU A 237 13.85 -4.58 109.93
C GLU A 237 14.98 -5.02 108.99
N TRP A 238 16.04 -5.67 109.51
CA TRP A 238 17.14 -6.20 108.69
C TRP A 238 16.65 -7.32 107.76
N ALA A 239 15.85 -8.26 108.28
CA ALA A 239 15.25 -9.34 107.50
C ALA A 239 14.34 -8.81 106.37
N ALA A 240 13.58 -7.74 106.62
CA ALA A 240 12.77 -7.07 105.60
C ALA A 240 13.62 -6.41 104.51
N LYS A 241 14.67 -5.66 104.89
CA LYS A 241 15.60 -5.01 103.94
C LYS A 241 16.32 -6.03 103.05
N ILE A 242 16.67 -7.20 103.59
CA ILE A 242 17.24 -8.32 102.82
C ILE A 242 16.24 -8.82 101.77
N ALA A 243 14.97 -9.01 102.14
CA ALA A 243 13.94 -9.48 101.20
C ALA A 243 13.68 -8.46 100.07
N GLU A 244 13.66 -7.17 100.38
CA GLU A 244 13.44 -6.08 99.41
C GLU A 244 14.61 -5.94 98.42
N GLU A 245 15.85 -5.90 98.89
CA GLU A 245 17.03 -5.79 98.01
C GLU A 245 17.24 -7.07 97.17
N LEU A 246 16.84 -8.26 97.67
CA LEU A 246 16.83 -9.49 96.87
C LEU A 246 15.79 -9.46 95.75
N LYS A 247 14.57 -8.97 96.03
CA LYS A 247 13.55 -8.76 94.99
C LYS A 247 14.08 -7.86 93.88
N LYS A 248 14.63 -6.70 94.24
CA LYS A 248 15.24 -5.73 93.32
C LYS A 248 16.39 -6.33 92.50
N ALA A 249 17.22 -7.18 93.10
CA ALA A 249 18.30 -7.89 92.41
C ALA A 249 17.76 -8.90 91.38
N TYR A 250 16.70 -9.65 91.73
CA TYR A 250 16.03 -10.60 90.84
C TYR A 250 15.31 -9.87 89.68
N GLU A 251 14.55 -8.82 89.98
CA GLU A 251 13.91 -7.98 88.96
C GLU A 251 14.94 -7.43 87.96
N ALA A 252 16.09 -6.94 88.44
CA ALA A 252 17.18 -6.51 87.57
C ALA A 252 17.73 -7.64 86.69
N LYS A 253 17.91 -8.85 87.23
CA LYS A 253 18.34 -10.05 86.50
C LYS A 253 17.36 -10.43 85.37
N THR A 254 16.07 -10.54 85.66
CA THR A 254 15.06 -10.93 84.65
C THR A 254 14.89 -9.84 83.59
N ASN A 255 14.80 -8.56 83.97
CA ASN A 255 14.80 -7.44 83.01
C ASN A 255 16.03 -7.50 82.08
N ALA A 256 17.22 -7.77 82.62
CA ALA A 256 18.43 -7.84 81.81
C ALA A 256 18.41 -9.04 80.83
N LYS A 257 17.88 -10.21 81.24
CA LYS A 257 17.67 -11.35 80.33
C LYS A 257 16.75 -11.00 79.16
N GLU A 258 15.66 -10.28 79.40
CA GLU A 258 14.77 -9.78 78.33
C GLU A 258 15.47 -8.79 77.39
N THR A 259 16.23 -7.83 77.94
CA THR A 259 16.93 -6.82 77.12
C THR A 259 17.93 -7.47 76.15
N LYS A 260 18.61 -8.54 76.58
CA LYS A 260 19.48 -9.36 75.71
C LYS A 260 18.69 -9.97 74.55
N VAL A 261 17.59 -10.68 74.83
CA VAL A 261 16.78 -11.35 73.78
C VAL A 261 16.26 -10.34 72.76
N ALA A 262 15.81 -9.18 73.22
CA ALA A 262 15.35 -8.10 72.34
C ALA A 262 16.48 -7.42 71.54
N ALA A 263 17.71 -7.42 72.04
CA ALA A 263 18.89 -6.94 71.29
C ALA A 263 19.37 -7.98 70.25
N GLU A 264 19.36 -9.27 70.59
CA GLU A 264 19.60 -10.37 69.64
C GLU A 264 18.53 -10.39 68.52
N LYS A 265 17.26 -10.11 68.84
CA LYS A 265 16.22 -9.92 67.82
C LYS A 265 16.53 -8.72 66.91
N ALA A 266 16.91 -7.56 67.47
CA ALA A 266 17.26 -6.37 66.69
C ALA A 266 18.44 -6.65 65.73
N LYS A 267 19.44 -7.43 66.17
CA LYS A 267 20.50 -7.95 65.29
C LYS A 267 19.94 -8.78 64.15
N ASN A 268 19.14 -9.81 64.44
CA ASN A 268 18.63 -10.72 63.42
C ASN A 268 17.70 -10.02 62.42
N ASP A 269 16.87 -9.09 62.88
CA ASP A 269 16.02 -8.23 62.04
C ASP A 269 16.87 -7.36 61.10
N ALA A 270 17.96 -6.77 61.60
CA ALA A 270 18.87 -5.93 60.82
C ALA A 270 19.68 -6.75 59.80
N THR A 271 20.29 -7.86 60.20
CA THR A 271 21.05 -8.75 59.30
C THR A 271 20.16 -9.31 58.20
N SER A 272 18.90 -9.65 58.50
CA SER A 272 17.93 -10.09 57.50
C SER A 272 17.57 -8.97 56.52
N ALA A 273 17.34 -7.75 57.03
CA ALA A 273 17.03 -6.59 56.19
C ALA A 273 18.21 -6.18 55.28
N ALA A 274 19.45 -6.25 55.77
CA ALA A 274 20.66 -5.91 55.02
C ALA A 274 21.02 -6.89 53.88
N SER A 275 20.30 -8.01 53.74
CA SER A 275 20.60 -9.01 52.71
C SER A 275 20.53 -8.44 51.29
N GLY A 276 21.68 -8.42 50.61
CA GLY A 276 21.85 -7.88 49.25
C GLY A 276 22.25 -6.40 49.16
N SER A 277 22.25 -5.64 50.27
CA SER A 277 22.73 -4.26 50.28
C SER A 277 24.26 -4.19 50.30
N THR A 278 24.82 -3.17 49.65
CA THR A 278 26.28 -2.88 49.68
C THR A 278 26.61 -1.49 50.22
N GLU A 279 25.63 -0.75 50.73
CA GLU A 279 25.86 0.60 51.25
C GLU A 279 26.73 0.59 52.52
N LYS A 280 27.83 1.36 52.50
CA LYS A 280 28.74 1.55 53.64
C LYS A 280 28.00 1.91 54.94
N LYS A 281 26.94 2.73 54.87
CA LYS A 281 26.10 3.08 56.03
C LYS A 281 25.34 1.90 56.62
N VAL A 282 24.90 0.95 55.78
CA VAL A 282 24.24 -0.28 56.24
C VAL A 282 25.26 -1.15 56.96
N THR A 283 26.46 -1.33 56.39
CA THR A 283 27.56 -2.08 57.03
C THR A 283 27.95 -1.48 58.38
N GLU A 284 28.23 -0.17 58.45
CA GLU A 284 28.53 0.55 59.70
C GLU A 284 27.42 0.40 60.74
N SER A 285 26.16 0.35 60.32
CA SER A 285 25.03 0.23 61.24
C SER A 285 24.88 -1.21 61.73
N ILE A 286 25.10 -2.22 60.87
CA ILE A 286 25.18 -3.63 61.25
C ILE A 286 26.27 -3.87 62.31
N GLU A 287 27.46 -3.28 62.14
CA GLU A 287 28.55 -3.36 63.13
C GLU A 287 28.14 -2.78 64.49
N ILE A 288 27.39 -1.68 64.51
CA ILE A 288 26.85 -1.11 65.74
C ILE A 288 25.80 -2.05 66.37
N VAL A 289 24.85 -2.59 65.60
CA VAL A 289 23.85 -3.54 66.13
C VAL A 289 24.53 -4.80 66.70
N GLU A 290 25.54 -5.33 66.00
CA GLU A 290 26.39 -6.43 66.45
C GLU A 290 27.05 -6.15 67.80
N ASN A 291 27.70 -4.99 67.94
CA ASN A 291 28.52 -4.67 69.11
C ASN A 291 27.67 -4.25 70.32
N GLU A 292 26.55 -3.56 70.10
CA GLU A 292 25.58 -3.24 71.14
C GLU A 292 24.79 -4.48 71.57
N SER A 293 24.47 -5.41 70.66
CA SER A 293 23.89 -6.72 71.02
C SER A 293 24.83 -7.57 71.88
N LYS A 294 26.14 -7.63 71.54
CA LYS A 294 27.17 -8.26 72.40
C LYS A 294 27.24 -7.58 73.76
N THR A 295 27.23 -6.25 73.80
CA THR A 295 27.29 -5.45 75.04
C THR A 295 26.08 -5.70 75.93
N ALA A 296 24.87 -5.72 75.38
CA ALA A 296 23.65 -6.08 76.11
C ALA A 296 23.74 -7.50 76.70
N GLY A 297 24.27 -8.46 75.94
CA GLY A 297 24.54 -9.82 76.42
C GLY A 297 25.53 -9.88 77.58
N THR A 298 26.65 -9.15 77.51
CA THR A 298 27.65 -9.07 78.59
C THR A 298 27.08 -8.36 79.83
N LYS A 299 26.30 -7.29 79.66
CA LYS A 299 25.69 -6.59 80.79
C LYS A 299 24.55 -7.37 81.44
N ALA A 300 23.85 -8.22 80.69
CA ALA A 300 22.92 -9.19 81.25
C ALA A 300 23.62 -10.26 82.11
N THR A 301 24.77 -10.80 81.70
CA THR A 301 25.51 -11.77 82.54
C THR A 301 26.21 -11.10 83.72
N GLU A 302 26.59 -9.83 83.64
CA GLU A 302 27.01 -9.04 84.81
C GLU A 302 25.87 -8.83 85.81
N ALA A 303 24.66 -8.50 85.35
CA ALA A 303 23.48 -8.32 86.20
C ALA A 303 23.07 -9.63 86.89
N GLU A 304 23.04 -10.74 86.14
CA GLU A 304 22.78 -12.07 86.67
C GLU A 304 23.81 -12.51 87.71
N ARG A 305 25.11 -12.31 87.45
CA ARG A 305 26.15 -12.59 88.44
C ARG A 305 25.98 -11.74 89.71
N ALA A 306 25.71 -10.44 89.55
CA ALA A 306 25.52 -9.53 90.69
C ALA A 306 24.29 -9.90 91.53
N ALA A 307 23.21 -10.38 90.90
CA ALA A 307 22.03 -10.87 91.60
C ALA A 307 22.29 -12.18 92.35
N ASN A 308 22.98 -13.14 91.72
CA ASN A 308 23.39 -14.39 92.38
C ASN A 308 24.37 -14.11 93.54
N GLU A 309 25.23 -13.08 93.43
CA GLU A 309 26.08 -12.60 94.53
C GLU A 309 25.29 -11.91 95.65
N ALA A 310 24.19 -11.21 95.34
CA ALA A 310 23.29 -10.63 96.33
C ALA A 310 22.59 -11.73 97.14
N GLU A 311 22.17 -12.81 96.48
CA GLU A 311 21.61 -13.98 97.16
C GLU A 311 22.61 -14.64 98.12
N GLN A 312 23.86 -14.84 97.69
CA GLN A 312 24.90 -15.40 98.57
C GLN A 312 25.25 -14.48 99.74
N ALA A 313 25.19 -13.16 99.57
CA ALA A 313 25.31 -12.20 100.67
C ALA A 313 24.11 -12.29 101.62
N ALA A 314 22.89 -12.45 101.09
CA ALA A 314 21.67 -12.51 101.89
C ALA A 314 21.59 -13.77 102.76
N ILE A 315 22.05 -14.93 102.27
CA ILE A 315 22.15 -16.16 103.06
C ILE A 315 23.04 -15.95 104.29
N LYS A 316 24.13 -15.17 104.17
CA LYS A 316 24.99 -14.79 105.31
C LYS A 316 24.29 -13.79 106.22
N ALA A 317 23.66 -12.75 105.65
CA ALA A 317 22.98 -11.70 106.39
C ALA A 317 21.85 -12.27 107.27
N ILE A 318 21.04 -13.20 106.75
CA ILE A 318 19.98 -13.89 107.52
C ILE A 318 20.59 -14.66 108.72
N ALA A 319 21.75 -15.30 108.56
CA ALA A 319 22.46 -15.98 109.65
C ALA A 319 23.18 -15.03 110.63
N ALA A 320 23.32 -13.75 110.28
CA ALA A 320 23.83 -12.69 111.14
C ALA A 320 22.69 -12.03 111.95
N VAL A 321 21.48 -11.96 111.38
CA VAL A 321 20.27 -11.41 112.04
C VAL A 321 19.99 -12.09 113.39
N GLU A 322 20.13 -13.42 113.50
CA GLU A 322 19.94 -14.15 114.78
C GLU A 322 20.79 -13.58 115.93
N LYS A 323 21.99 -13.09 115.63
CA LYS A 323 22.98 -12.56 116.59
C LYS A 323 22.78 -11.07 116.92
N ASN A 324 21.81 -10.43 116.27
CA ASN A 324 21.57 -8.99 116.35
C ASN A 324 22.77 -8.11 115.90
N ASP A 325 23.55 -8.61 114.94
CA ASP A 325 24.74 -7.94 114.38
C ASP A 325 24.82 -8.27 112.89
N ALA A 326 24.03 -7.57 112.06
CA ALA A 326 23.84 -7.87 110.63
C ALA A 326 23.93 -6.63 109.72
N GLU A 327 24.25 -5.46 110.27
CA GLU A 327 24.13 -4.18 109.55
C GLU A 327 25.14 -4.07 108.40
N ASN A 328 26.33 -4.66 108.54
CA ASN A 328 27.34 -4.68 107.48
C ASN A 328 26.92 -5.63 106.33
N GLU A 329 26.41 -6.81 106.67
CA GLU A 329 25.97 -7.85 105.74
C GLU A 329 24.73 -7.40 104.94
N VAL A 330 23.77 -6.74 105.59
CA VAL A 330 22.60 -6.12 104.92
C VAL A 330 23.05 -5.05 103.92
N ASN A 331 24.05 -4.25 104.28
CA ASN A 331 24.66 -3.28 103.36
C ASN A 331 25.46 -3.97 102.22
N GLU A 332 26.05 -5.14 102.42
CA GLU A 332 26.63 -5.94 101.32
C GLU A 332 25.55 -6.40 100.34
N VAL A 333 24.42 -6.94 100.82
CA VAL A 333 23.27 -7.36 99.96
C VAL A 333 22.82 -6.21 99.08
N LYS A 334 22.55 -5.03 99.66
CA LYS A 334 22.20 -3.80 98.94
C LYS A 334 23.27 -3.44 97.91
N GLY A 335 24.54 -3.42 98.32
CA GLY A 335 25.69 -3.13 97.45
C GLY A 335 25.94 -4.16 96.34
N LYS A 336 25.26 -5.32 96.33
CA LYS A 336 25.20 -6.27 95.20
C LYS A 336 23.92 -6.06 94.37
N ALA A 337 22.77 -5.82 95.00
CA ALA A 337 21.51 -5.50 94.33
C ALA A 337 21.62 -4.24 93.46
N ASP A 338 22.23 -3.17 93.98
CA ASP A 338 22.50 -1.94 93.21
C ASP A 338 23.41 -2.22 91.99
N LYS A 339 24.39 -3.12 92.11
CA LYS A 339 25.25 -3.52 90.98
C LYS A 339 24.48 -4.30 89.92
N ALA A 340 23.54 -5.17 90.33
CA ALA A 340 22.63 -5.84 89.41
C ALA A 340 21.74 -4.82 88.66
N SER A 341 21.17 -3.84 89.38
CA SER A 341 20.37 -2.77 88.80
C SER A 341 21.15 -1.91 87.79
N VAL A 342 22.39 -1.51 88.12
CA VAL A 342 23.27 -0.74 87.21
C VAL A 342 23.64 -1.53 85.96
N ALA A 343 23.95 -2.82 86.10
CA ALA A 343 24.24 -3.69 84.95
C ALA A 343 23.01 -3.91 84.06
N ALA A 344 21.81 -4.09 84.65
CA ALA A 344 20.56 -4.18 83.91
C ALA A 344 20.22 -2.89 83.13
N ALA A 345 20.43 -1.72 83.75
CA ALA A 345 20.28 -0.44 83.06
C ALA A 345 21.26 -0.30 81.87
N ALA A 346 22.52 -0.69 82.04
CA ALA A 346 23.50 -0.70 80.95
C ALA A 346 23.11 -1.66 79.81
N ALA A 347 22.54 -2.83 80.13
CA ALA A 347 22.03 -3.76 79.12
C ALA A 347 20.85 -3.17 78.32
N LYS A 348 19.93 -2.46 78.99
CA LYS A 348 18.80 -1.77 78.37
C LYS A 348 19.22 -0.61 77.46
N LYS A 349 20.27 0.14 77.80
CA LYS A 349 20.84 1.18 76.91
C LYS A 349 21.44 0.56 75.64
N ALA A 350 22.22 -0.51 75.79
CA ALA A 350 22.81 -1.22 74.66
C ALA A 350 21.73 -1.84 73.74
N GLN A 351 20.69 -2.47 74.31
CA GLN A 351 19.48 -2.89 73.58
C GLN A 351 18.84 -1.73 72.79
N THR A 352 18.70 -0.55 73.41
CA THR A 352 18.11 0.63 72.76
C THR A 352 18.97 1.13 71.60
N LYS A 353 20.30 1.16 71.76
CA LYS A 353 21.25 1.52 70.68
C LYS A 353 21.22 0.52 69.52
N ALA A 354 21.19 -0.78 69.84
CA ALA A 354 20.99 -1.85 68.85
C ALA A 354 19.68 -1.69 68.07
N GLN A 355 18.59 -1.29 68.74
CA GLN A 355 17.30 -1.03 68.07
C GLN A 355 17.32 0.22 67.18
N ILE A 356 17.95 1.33 67.60
CA ILE A 356 18.15 2.51 66.74
C ILE A 356 18.89 2.11 65.46
N ALA A 357 20.04 1.46 65.58
CA ALA A 357 20.85 1.08 64.43
C ALA A 357 20.16 0.03 63.52
N ALA A 358 19.33 -0.85 64.07
CA ALA A 358 18.51 -1.78 63.29
C ALA A 358 17.44 -1.08 62.44
N TYR A 359 16.78 -0.04 62.97
CA TYR A 359 15.85 0.77 62.18
C TYR A 359 16.56 1.59 61.11
N VAL A 360 17.79 2.08 61.36
CA VAL A 360 18.61 2.74 60.33
C VAL A 360 18.92 1.79 59.17
N VAL A 361 19.30 0.54 59.45
CA VAL A 361 19.51 -0.50 58.41
C VAL A 361 18.25 -0.70 57.57
N GLN A 362 17.09 -0.86 58.21
CA GLN A 362 15.81 -1.03 57.50
C GLN A 362 15.45 0.19 56.64
N THR A 363 15.76 1.40 57.11
CA THR A 363 15.51 2.67 56.40
C THR A 363 16.37 2.78 55.14
N GLU A 364 17.69 2.59 55.27
CA GLU A 364 18.64 2.73 54.14
C GLU A 364 18.42 1.67 53.06
N VAL A 365 18.09 0.42 53.43
CA VAL A 365 17.75 -0.64 52.46
C VAL A 365 16.43 -0.33 51.73
N SER A 366 15.43 0.24 52.42
CA SER A 366 14.17 0.61 51.78
C SER A 366 14.39 1.78 50.80
N LYS A 367 15.27 2.73 51.14
CA LYS A 367 15.74 3.79 50.25
C LYS A 367 16.51 3.26 49.04
N GLU A 368 17.45 2.32 49.21
CA GLU A 368 18.17 1.68 48.09
C GLU A 368 17.20 1.07 47.06
N LYS A 369 16.12 0.43 47.52
CA LYS A 369 15.06 -0.14 46.67
C LYS A 369 14.17 0.92 46.01
N ALA A 370 13.81 1.98 46.73
CA ALA A 370 13.05 3.11 46.18
C ALA A 370 13.85 3.84 45.09
N VAL A 371 15.14 4.10 45.33
CA VAL A 371 16.08 4.69 44.36
C VAL A 371 16.19 3.82 43.10
N LYS A 372 16.33 2.50 43.27
CA LYS A 372 16.36 1.56 42.14
C LYS A 372 15.06 1.63 41.32
N SER A 373 13.89 1.53 41.96
CA SER A 373 12.60 1.53 41.25
C SER A 373 12.34 2.85 40.51
N ALA A 374 12.76 3.99 41.07
CA ALA A 374 12.69 5.29 40.41
C ALA A 374 13.64 5.40 39.19
N SER A 375 14.79 4.73 39.22
CA SER A 375 15.69 4.63 38.08
C SER A 375 15.08 3.80 36.95
N GLU A 376 14.52 2.62 37.28
CA GLU A 376 13.89 1.72 36.32
C GLU A 376 12.60 2.35 35.70
N ALA A 377 11.86 3.16 36.48
CA ALA A 377 10.69 3.89 35.99
C ALA A 377 11.07 5.02 35.01
N ASN A 378 12.17 5.74 35.26
CA ASN A 378 12.70 6.73 34.32
C ASN A 378 13.25 6.09 33.02
N GLU A 379 13.75 4.85 33.07
CA GLU A 379 14.13 4.10 31.88
C GLU A 379 12.89 3.76 31.02
N ALA A 380 11.80 3.28 31.65
CA ALA A 380 10.53 3.01 30.97
C ALA A 380 9.93 4.27 30.32
N LYS A 381 9.94 5.40 31.05
CA LYS A 381 9.60 6.74 30.52
C LYS A 381 10.45 7.10 29.29
N THR A 382 11.76 6.92 29.34
CA THR A 382 12.65 7.28 28.22
C THR A 382 12.32 6.46 26.97
N LYS A 383 12.06 5.16 27.12
CA LYS A 383 11.60 4.28 26.03
C LYS A 383 10.27 4.75 25.45
N ALA A 384 9.28 5.05 26.29
CA ALA A 384 7.99 5.60 25.84
C ALA A 384 8.15 6.93 25.10
N GLU A 385 9.02 7.83 25.58
CA GLU A 385 9.31 9.10 24.90
C GLU A 385 9.91 8.90 23.51
N ASP A 386 10.87 7.98 23.35
CA ASP A 386 11.54 7.74 22.06
C ASP A 386 10.66 6.98 21.06
N VAL A 387 9.86 6.02 21.53
CA VAL A 387 8.82 5.34 20.73
C VAL A 387 7.79 6.36 20.22
N ALA A 388 7.36 7.30 21.06
CA ALA A 388 6.45 8.37 20.65
C ALA A 388 7.08 9.30 19.60
N LYS A 389 8.36 9.69 19.75
CA LYS A 389 9.10 10.51 18.77
C LYS A 389 9.23 9.81 17.41
N GLU A 390 9.38 8.49 17.37
CA GLU A 390 9.40 7.74 16.11
C GLU A 390 8.01 7.68 15.48
N SER A 391 6.96 7.44 16.28
CA SER A 391 5.56 7.44 15.85
C SER A 391 5.11 8.80 15.27
N GLU A 392 5.56 9.92 15.84
CA GLU A 392 5.25 11.27 15.32
C GLU A 392 5.82 11.56 13.93
N LYS A 393 6.81 10.80 13.45
CA LYS A 393 7.28 10.87 12.05
C LYS A 393 6.29 10.23 11.06
N ILE A 394 5.42 9.35 11.55
CA ILE A 394 4.42 8.63 10.75
C ILE A 394 3.18 9.52 10.62
N LYS A 395 3.11 10.26 9.51
CA LYS A 395 1.98 11.15 9.21
C LYS A 395 0.72 10.36 8.84
N ILE A 396 -0.12 10.06 9.83
CA ILE A 396 -1.51 9.62 9.64
C ILE A 396 -2.49 10.78 9.83
N THR A 397 -3.58 10.77 9.06
CA THR A 397 -4.73 11.67 9.18
C THR A 397 -5.72 11.28 10.29
N ASP A 398 -5.32 10.38 11.17
CA ASP A 398 -6.17 9.79 12.21
C ASP A 398 -5.63 10.30 13.55
N GLU A 399 -6.27 11.36 14.05
CA GLU A 399 -5.77 12.12 15.19
C GLU A 399 -5.95 11.37 16.51
N ASP A 400 -7.01 10.55 16.63
CA ASP A 400 -7.27 9.72 17.81
C ASP A 400 -6.15 8.67 18.02
N LYS A 401 -5.74 7.98 16.95
CA LYS A 401 -4.62 7.01 17.02
C LYS A 401 -3.29 7.69 17.36
N SER A 402 -3.04 8.91 16.89
CA SER A 402 -1.87 9.71 17.32
C SER A 402 -2.00 10.20 18.77
N GLY A 403 -3.22 10.51 19.21
CA GLY A 403 -3.55 10.91 20.57
C GLY A 403 -3.26 9.81 21.59
N ASN A 404 -3.62 8.57 21.28
CA ASN A 404 -3.39 7.42 22.17
C ASN A 404 -1.90 7.21 22.50
N VAL A 405 -1.00 7.35 21.51
CA VAL A 405 0.46 7.31 21.71
C VAL A 405 0.91 8.40 22.70
N LYS A 406 0.35 9.61 22.57
CA LYS A 406 0.69 10.76 23.43
C LYS A 406 0.11 10.60 24.84
N ALA A 407 -1.07 10.00 24.98
CA ALA A 407 -1.69 9.72 26.27
C ALA A 407 -0.86 8.71 27.08
N ALA A 408 -0.58 7.52 26.51
CA ALA A 408 0.24 6.48 27.15
C ALA A 408 1.65 6.98 27.52
N LYS A 409 2.28 7.75 26.62
CA LYS A 409 3.56 8.42 26.89
C LYS A 409 3.48 9.39 28.08
N THR A 410 2.36 10.11 28.22
CA THR A 410 2.17 11.06 29.32
C THR A 410 1.99 10.33 30.65
N GLU A 411 1.22 9.24 30.68
CA GLU A 411 1.10 8.35 31.85
C GLU A 411 2.47 7.81 32.30
N ALA A 412 3.30 7.32 31.35
CA ALA A 412 4.66 6.86 31.66
C ALA A 412 5.55 7.97 32.26
N VAL A 413 5.38 9.22 31.82
CA VAL A 413 6.07 10.38 32.39
C VAL A 413 5.57 10.70 33.81
N GLU A 414 4.27 10.67 34.05
CA GLU A 414 3.67 10.95 35.36
C GLU A 414 4.02 9.87 36.40
N GLN A 415 3.96 8.59 36.03
CA GLN A 415 4.34 7.49 36.91
C GLN A 415 5.84 7.51 37.28
N ALA A 416 6.73 7.84 36.34
CA ALA A 416 8.15 8.07 36.66
C ALA A 416 8.36 9.25 37.63
N ASN A 417 7.60 10.35 37.48
CA ASN A 417 7.65 11.48 38.40
C ASN A 417 7.15 11.10 39.81
N LEU A 418 6.14 10.23 39.92
CA LEU A 418 5.68 9.69 41.20
C LEU A 418 6.76 8.81 41.86
N ALA A 419 7.45 7.96 41.10
CA ALA A 419 8.56 7.15 41.61
C ALA A 419 9.73 8.01 42.12
N ASP A 420 10.09 9.09 41.40
CA ASP A 420 11.11 10.05 41.85
C ASP A 420 10.66 10.85 43.10
N ASN A 421 9.36 11.05 43.33
CA ASN A 421 8.87 11.67 44.56
C ASN A 421 8.96 10.70 45.75
N ALA A 422 8.53 9.44 45.59
CA ALA A 422 8.71 8.41 46.60
C ALA A 422 10.20 8.20 46.96
N LYS A 423 11.10 8.23 45.98
CA LYS A 423 12.55 8.25 46.21
C LYS A 423 13.00 9.38 47.13
N LYS A 424 12.56 10.63 46.90
CA LYS A 424 12.91 11.79 47.76
C LYS A 424 12.38 11.60 49.19
N GLU A 425 11.21 10.99 49.37
CA GLU A 425 10.66 10.68 50.69
C GLU A 425 11.50 9.62 51.42
N ALA A 426 11.97 8.58 50.71
CA ALA A 426 12.88 7.59 51.27
C ALA A 426 14.27 8.19 51.61
N GLU A 427 14.79 9.10 50.79
CA GLU A 427 16.03 9.84 51.06
C GLU A 427 15.88 10.75 52.30
N ALA A 428 14.76 11.46 52.44
CA ALA A 428 14.46 12.28 53.62
C ALA A 428 14.28 11.44 54.89
N ALA A 429 13.62 10.28 54.78
CA ALA A 429 13.51 9.32 55.88
C ALA A 429 14.90 8.78 56.30
N ALA A 430 15.76 8.42 55.34
CA ALA A 430 17.13 8.01 55.60
C ALA A 430 17.94 9.11 56.32
N ILE A 431 17.79 10.39 55.95
CA ILE A 431 18.40 11.51 56.69
C ILE A 431 17.92 11.53 58.15
N SER A 432 16.61 11.48 58.39
CA SER A 432 16.03 11.45 59.75
C SER A 432 16.52 10.26 60.59
N ALA A 433 16.69 9.08 59.99
CA ALA A 433 17.25 7.91 60.66
C ALA A 433 18.75 8.09 61.00
N ASN A 434 19.55 8.65 60.09
CA ASN A 434 20.97 8.94 60.36
C ASN A 434 21.15 10.02 61.43
N GLU A 435 20.28 11.02 61.49
CA GLU A 435 20.28 11.99 62.60
C GLU A 435 20.05 11.27 63.94
N ALA A 436 19.07 10.36 64.02
CA ALA A 436 18.83 9.54 65.20
C ALA A 436 20.01 8.59 65.54
N LYS A 437 20.75 8.09 64.54
CA LYS A 437 21.99 7.31 64.73
C LYS A 437 23.04 8.08 65.53
N THR A 438 23.11 9.42 65.41
CA THR A 438 24.12 10.22 66.13
C THR A 438 23.94 10.18 67.65
N SER A 439 22.70 10.02 68.15
CA SER A 439 22.43 9.92 69.58
C SER A 439 23.10 8.72 70.26
N ILE A 440 23.47 7.67 69.50
CA ILE A 440 24.18 6.48 70.01
C ILE A 440 25.54 6.86 70.63
N THR A 441 26.22 7.88 70.09
CA THR A 441 27.58 8.28 70.46
C THR A 441 27.66 9.62 71.22
N VAL A 442 26.63 10.47 71.13
CA VAL A 442 26.69 11.85 71.68
C VAL A 442 26.22 11.96 73.13
N LYS A 443 25.23 11.17 73.57
CA LYS A 443 24.78 11.11 74.98
C LYS A 443 24.31 9.71 75.37
N ASP A 444 24.70 9.26 76.55
CA ASP A 444 24.29 7.98 77.13
C ASP A 444 23.18 8.17 78.18
N ASP A 445 22.10 8.87 77.84
CA ASP A 445 20.93 9.05 78.71
C ASP A 445 19.67 8.41 78.13
N ASP A 446 18.82 7.86 79.00
CA ASP A 446 17.65 7.08 78.60
C ASP A 446 16.61 7.93 77.84
N THR A 447 16.51 9.23 78.10
CA THR A 447 15.55 10.12 77.43
C THR A 447 15.96 10.33 75.97
N THR A 448 17.19 10.80 75.74
CA THR A 448 17.75 11.04 74.40
C THR A 448 17.75 9.76 73.54
N LEU A 449 18.04 8.60 74.14
CA LEU A 449 18.03 7.32 73.42
C LEU A 449 16.61 6.85 73.04
N ASN A 450 15.59 7.07 73.88
CA ASN A 450 14.21 6.69 73.54
C ASN A 450 13.57 7.65 72.51
N GLU A 451 13.88 8.94 72.56
CA GLU A 451 13.50 9.89 71.51
C GLU A 451 14.14 9.51 70.16
N ALA A 452 15.45 9.22 70.15
CA ALA A 452 16.17 8.78 68.96
C ALA A 452 15.61 7.46 68.38
N LYS A 453 15.30 6.47 69.24
CA LYS A 453 14.64 5.21 68.83
C LYS A 453 13.29 5.46 68.17
N THR A 454 12.49 6.38 68.69
CA THR A 454 11.18 6.74 68.11
C THR A 454 11.36 7.40 66.74
N LYS A 455 12.26 8.37 66.61
CA LYS A 455 12.59 9.03 65.34
C LYS A 455 13.15 8.06 64.27
N ALA A 456 13.95 7.08 64.68
CA ALA A 456 14.49 6.05 63.78
C ALA A 456 13.40 5.06 63.33
N TYR A 457 12.46 4.70 64.21
CA TYR A 457 11.31 3.86 63.87
C TYR A 457 10.34 4.55 62.91
N ASP A 458 9.95 5.79 63.18
CA ASP A 458 9.07 6.55 62.29
C ASP A 458 9.68 6.75 60.89
N ALA A 459 11.02 6.88 60.82
CA ALA A 459 11.76 6.94 59.57
C ALA A 459 11.73 5.60 58.82
N SER A 460 11.91 4.45 59.50
CA SER A 460 11.89 3.15 58.82
C SER A 460 10.51 2.81 58.25
N ILE A 461 9.43 3.17 58.95
CA ILE A 461 8.05 3.03 58.44
C ILE A 461 7.83 3.91 57.20
N LYS A 462 8.28 5.18 57.21
CA LYS A 462 8.16 6.09 56.05
C LYS A 462 8.95 5.58 54.84
N ALA A 463 10.19 5.16 55.03
CA ALA A 463 11.00 4.60 53.94
C ALA A 463 10.41 3.30 53.38
N LYS A 464 9.77 2.47 54.22
CA LYS A 464 9.10 1.24 53.80
C LYS A 464 7.84 1.51 52.97
N GLN A 465 7.10 2.58 53.28
CA GLN A 465 5.97 3.03 52.47
C GLN A 465 6.45 3.60 51.12
N ALA A 466 7.49 4.45 51.14
CA ALA A 466 8.11 4.99 49.93
C ALA A 466 8.71 3.89 49.00
N GLU A 467 9.30 2.82 49.54
CA GLU A 467 9.71 1.63 48.75
C GLU A 467 8.52 1.02 47.99
N LYS A 468 7.37 0.87 48.67
CA LYS A 468 6.16 0.31 48.09
C LYS A 468 5.59 1.21 46.99
N ASP A 469 5.55 2.52 47.21
CA ASP A 469 4.96 3.46 46.27
C ASP A 469 5.84 3.64 45.03
N ALA A 470 7.16 3.71 45.18
CA ALA A 470 8.11 3.65 44.05
C ALA A 470 7.98 2.32 43.27
N SER A 471 7.79 1.18 43.96
CA SER A 471 7.60 -0.13 43.32
C SER A 471 6.25 -0.28 42.60
N ASN A 472 5.22 0.47 43.01
CA ASN A 472 3.95 0.50 42.30
C ASN A 472 4.02 1.42 41.07
N ALA A 473 4.55 2.64 41.24
CA ALA A 473 4.75 3.59 40.16
C ALA A 473 5.65 3.02 39.04
N LEU A 474 6.66 2.20 39.38
CA LEU A 474 7.44 1.44 38.40
C LEU A 474 6.58 0.54 37.49
N LYS A 475 5.61 -0.20 38.07
CA LYS A 475 4.77 -1.14 37.31
C LYS A 475 3.85 -0.41 36.34
N GLU A 476 3.23 0.68 36.80
CA GLU A 476 2.37 1.49 35.93
C GLU A 476 3.20 2.23 34.86
N ALA A 477 4.43 2.68 35.17
CA ALA A 477 5.35 3.24 34.16
C ALA A 477 5.75 2.19 33.10
N GLN A 478 6.00 0.94 33.50
CA GLN A 478 6.29 -0.17 32.57
C GLN A 478 5.06 -0.54 31.73
N LYS A 479 3.87 -0.57 32.33
CA LYS A 479 2.60 -0.80 31.63
C LYS A 479 2.32 0.31 30.61
N ALA A 480 2.49 1.57 30.99
CA ALA A 480 2.34 2.73 30.11
C ALA A 480 3.40 2.77 28.98
N GLN A 481 4.61 2.26 29.21
CA GLN A 481 5.58 2.03 28.12
C GLN A 481 5.03 1.03 27.10
N ILE A 482 4.48 -0.11 27.55
CA ILE A 482 3.90 -1.13 26.67
C ILE A 482 2.68 -0.57 25.92
N GLU A 483 1.82 0.22 26.57
CA GLU A 483 0.71 0.95 25.92
C GLU A 483 1.22 1.90 24.82
N THR A 484 2.32 2.61 25.10
CA THR A 484 2.94 3.53 24.11
C THR A 484 3.50 2.76 22.91
N GLU A 485 4.12 1.60 23.13
CA GLU A 485 4.57 0.71 22.06
C GLU A 485 3.39 0.14 21.26
N ILE A 486 2.36 -0.40 21.92
CA ILE A 486 1.16 -0.94 21.26
C ILE A 486 0.51 0.14 20.37
N ALA A 487 0.29 1.35 20.90
CA ALA A 487 -0.31 2.43 20.13
C ALA A 487 0.56 2.86 18.94
N ALA A 488 1.89 2.91 19.11
CA ALA A 488 2.82 3.25 18.02
C ALA A 488 2.89 2.17 16.93
N GLU A 489 2.69 0.90 17.28
CA GLU A 489 2.53 -0.18 16.31
C GLU A 489 1.19 -0.08 15.54
N VAL A 490 0.07 0.22 16.21
CA VAL A 490 -1.22 0.47 15.53
C VAL A 490 -1.14 1.63 14.53
N VAL A 491 -0.37 2.69 14.83
CA VAL A 491 -0.07 3.79 13.90
C VAL A 491 0.65 3.30 12.62
N LYS A 492 1.55 2.31 12.73
CA LYS A 492 2.21 1.70 11.54
C LYS A 492 1.23 0.86 10.71
N ALA A 493 0.30 0.13 11.32
CA ALA A 493 -0.73 -0.60 10.58
C ALA A 493 -1.67 0.36 9.82
N GLU A 494 -2.10 1.47 10.46
CA GLU A 494 -2.92 2.49 9.81
C GLU A 494 -2.18 3.19 8.66
N LYS A 495 -0.84 3.35 8.75
CA LYS A 495 0.00 3.78 7.62
C LYS A 495 -0.02 2.77 6.47
N ALA A 496 0.26 1.49 6.74
CA ALA A 496 0.31 0.44 5.72
C ALA A 496 -1.03 0.28 5.00
N LYS A 497 -2.15 0.34 5.74
CA LYS A 497 -3.53 0.40 5.21
C LYS A 497 -3.73 1.57 4.22
N LYS A 498 -3.21 2.76 4.54
CA LYS A 498 -3.31 3.96 3.68
C LYS A 498 -2.43 3.84 2.42
N GLU A 499 -1.22 3.29 2.55
CA GLU A 499 -0.34 2.98 1.41
C GLU A 499 -1.00 1.95 0.47
N ALA A 500 -1.53 0.84 1.01
CA ALA A 500 -2.25 -0.16 0.25
C ALA A 500 -3.47 0.41 -0.50
N SER A 501 -4.22 1.32 0.13
CA SER A 501 -5.36 1.97 -0.54
C SER A 501 -4.95 3.00 -1.60
N SER A 502 -3.77 3.63 -1.47
CA SER A 502 -3.25 4.53 -2.48
C SER A 502 -2.78 3.76 -3.72
N ASP A 503 -2.04 2.66 -3.50
CA ASP A 503 -1.55 1.82 -4.60
C ASP A 503 -2.70 1.09 -5.32
N ALA A 504 -3.76 0.68 -4.62
CA ALA A 504 -4.96 0.15 -5.26
C ALA A 504 -5.69 1.19 -6.16
N ALA A 505 -5.72 2.47 -5.77
CA ALA A 505 -6.31 3.52 -6.60
C ALA A 505 -5.51 3.75 -7.90
N VAL A 506 -4.17 3.78 -7.81
CA VAL A 506 -3.30 3.91 -8.99
C VAL A 506 -3.34 2.65 -9.87
N ALA A 507 -3.49 1.46 -9.30
CA ALA A 507 -3.69 0.22 -10.07
C ALA A 507 -4.97 0.28 -10.91
N ARG A 508 -6.04 0.81 -10.33
CA ARG A 508 -7.31 1.06 -11.04
C ARG A 508 -7.16 2.09 -12.15
N GLU A 509 -6.47 3.21 -11.92
CA GLU A 509 -6.20 4.18 -13.00
C GLU A 509 -5.38 3.56 -14.13
N ALA A 510 -4.41 2.71 -13.83
CA ALA A 510 -3.61 2.01 -14.82
C ALA A 510 -4.47 1.03 -15.65
N LYS A 511 -5.39 0.29 -15.01
CA LYS A 511 -6.42 -0.51 -15.69
C LYS A 511 -7.27 0.34 -16.64
N GLU A 512 -7.83 1.45 -16.16
CA GLU A 512 -8.71 2.30 -16.98
C GLU A 512 -7.96 2.92 -18.17
N LYS A 513 -6.66 3.24 -18.02
CA LYS A 513 -5.76 3.62 -19.13
C LYS A 513 -5.55 2.44 -20.10
N ALA A 514 -5.24 1.24 -19.61
CA ALA A 514 -5.02 0.05 -20.44
C ALA A 514 -6.26 -0.34 -21.28
N GLU A 515 -7.45 -0.30 -20.66
CA GLU A 515 -8.72 -0.51 -21.36
C GLU A 515 -8.97 0.56 -22.44
N SER A 516 -8.64 1.83 -22.17
CA SER A 516 -8.77 2.92 -23.15
C SER A 516 -7.86 2.71 -24.38
N GLU A 517 -6.59 2.38 -24.18
CA GLU A 517 -5.65 2.15 -25.29
C GLU A 517 -6.00 0.89 -26.10
N ALA A 518 -6.35 -0.22 -25.42
CA ALA A 518 -6.77 -1.45 -26.08
C ALA A 518 -8.05 -1.29 -26.92
N ASN A 519 -8.93 -0.35 -26.56
CA ASN A 519 -10.11 0.01 -27.34
C ASN A 519 -9.81 0.89 -28.58
N LYS A 520 -8.72 1.67 -28.58
CA LYS A 520 -8.21 2.33 -29.80
C LYS A 520 -7.66 1.30 -30.78
N ALA A 521 -6.94 0.30 -30.27
CA ALA A 521 -6.24 -0.75 -31.00
C ALA A 521 -7.16 -1.84 -31.60
N LYS A 522 -8.44 -1.54 -31.90
CA LYS A 522 -9.53 -2.48 -32.23
C LYS A 522 -9.05 -3.81 -32.85
N SER A 523 -9.25 -4.90 -32.11
CA SER A 523 -8.87 -6.29 -32.44
C SER A 523 -7.38 -6.66 -32.30
N ASN A 524 -6.49 -5.78 -31.83
CA ASN A 524 -5.15 -6.18 -31.39
C ASN A 524 -5.23 -7.04 -30.11
N ALA A 525 -5.01 -8.35 -30.27
CA ALA A 525 -5.09 -9.32 -29.19
C ALA A 525 -4.09 -9.07 -28.05
N VAL A 526 -2.89 -8.54 -28.34
CA VAL A 526 -1.86 -8.28 -27.32
C VAL A 526 -2.25 -7.09 -26.44
N ALA A 527 -2.79 -6.02 -27.05
CA ALA A 527 -3.31 -4.88 -26.29
C ALA A 527 -4.48 -5.27 -25.38
N GLN A 528 -5.38 -6.14 -25.88
CA GLN A 528 -6.51 -6.67 -25.10
C GLN A 528 -6.05 -7.62 -23.98
N GLU A 529 -5.04 -8.46 -24.21
CA GLU A 529 -4.41 -9.29 -23.17
C GLU A 529 -3.74 -8.42 -22.09
N ALA A 530 -3.06 -7.33 -22.49
CA ALA A 530 -2.46 -6.37 -21.58
C ALA A 530 -3.53 -5.64 -20.72
N ALA A 531 -4.64 -5.21 -21.31
CA ALA A 531 -5.78 -4.64 -20.55
C ALA A 531 -6.37 -5.65 -19.55
N LYS A 532 -6.54 -6.92 -19.95
CA LYS A 532 -6.98 -7.99 -19.03
C LYS A 532 -5.96 -8.24 -17.90
N ARG A 533 -4.66 -8.23 -18.20
CA ARG A 533 -3.60 -8.33 -17.19
C ARG A 533 -3.65 -7.14 -16.21
N ALA A 534 -3.91 -5.92 -16.68
CA ALA A 534 -4.10 -4.76 -15.81
C ALA A 534 -5.33 -4.91 -14.90
N GLN A 535 -6.45 -5.43 -15.43
CA GLN A 535 -7.65 -5.76 -14.64
C GLN A 535 -7.39 -6.81 -13.56
N GLU A 536 -6.65 -7.89 -13.88
CA GLU A 536 -6.27 -8.91 -12.90
C GLU A 536 -5.40 -8.33 -11.77
N GLN A 537 -4.57 -7.32 -12.07
CA GLN A 537 -3.78 -6.62 -11.06
C GLN A 537 -4.56 -5.58 -10.25
N ASP A 538 -5.55 -4.89 -10.82
CA ASP A 538 -6.50 -4.03 -10.08
C ASP A 538 -7.27 -4.84 -9.03
N VAL A 539 -7.76 -6.04 -9.40
CA VAL A 539 -8.39 -6.99 -8.46
C VAL A 539 -7.40 -7.46 -7.38
N ALA A 540 -6.16 -7.79 -7.75
CA ALA A 540 -5.13 -8.18 -6.79
C ALA A 540 -4.77 -7.05 -5.81
N ALA A 541 -4.63 -5.80 -6.29
CA ALA A 541 -4.37 -4.63 -5.46
C ALA A 541 -5.55 -4.31 -4.53
N SER A 542 -6.78 -4.42 -5.03
CA SER A 542 -8.01 -4.26 -4.25
C SER A 542 -8.16 -5.34 -3.16
N THR A 543 -7.77 -6.58 -3.45
CA THR A 543 -7.73 -7.67 -2.45
C THR A 543 -6.66 -7.41 -1.40
N ALA A 544 -5.46 -6.98 -1.82
CA ALA A 544 -4.37 -6.61 -0.93
C ALA A 544 -4.73 -5.42 -0.03
N LYS A 545 -5.43 -4.41 -0.54
CA LYS A 545 -6.05 -3.34 0.26
C LYS A 545 -7.00 -3.90 1.32
N GLY A 546 -7.93 -4.78 0.95
CA GLY A 546 -8.86 -5.41 1.89
C GLY A 546 -8.16 -6.19 3.01
N ASN A 547 -7.08 -6.89 2.68
CA ASN A 547 -6.24 -7.58 3.65
C ASN A 547 -5.51 -6.60 4.59
N ALA A 548 -4.97 -5.48 4.06
CA ALA A 548 -4.32 -4.45 4.87
C ALA A 548 -5.32 -3.73 5.80
N GLU A 549 -6.52 -3.42 5.32
CA GLU A 549 -7.61 -2.89 6.15
C GLU A 549 -8.05 -3.85 7.25
N THR A 550 -8.07 -5.16 6.97
CA THR A 550 -8.45 -6.20 7.94
C THR A 550 -7.36 -6.37 9.00
N ALA A 551 -6.10 -6.54 8.59
CA ALA A 551 -4.97 -6.66 9.50
C ALA A 551 -4.78 -5.41 10.39
N ALA A 552 -5.06 -4.21 9.87
CA ALA A 552 -5.03 -2.99 10.67
C ALA A 552 -6.17 -2.92 11.70
N LYS A 553 -7.37 -3.38 11.37
CA LYS A 553 -8.48 -3.52 12.33
C LYS A 553 -8.17 -4.59 13.38
N GLU A 554 -7.55 -5.70 12.99
CA GLU A 554 -7.12 -6.75 13.93
C GLU A 554 -6.02 -6.27 14.89
N ALA A 555 -5.09 -5.44 14.41
CA ALA A 555 -4.08 -4.77 15.26
C ALA A 555 -4.73 -3.80 16.26
N GLU A 556 -5.75 -3.07 15.82
CA GLU A 556 -6.53 -2.12 16.62
C GLU A 556 -7.36 -2.84 17.69
N THR A 557 -8.10 -3.90 17.35
CA THR A 557 -8.85 -4.69 18.34
C THR A 557 -7.94 -5.43 19.33
N ALA A 558 -6.77 -5.92 18.87
CA ALA A 558 -5.80 -6.55 19.77
C ALA A 558 -5.13 -5.53 20.72
N ALA A 559 -5.24 -4.22 20.46
CA ALA A 559 -4.79 -3.17 21.37
C ALA A 559 -5.84 -2.80 22.44
N GLU A 560 -7.08 -3.28 22.33
CA GLU A 560 -8.14 -3.11 23.34
C GLU A 560 -8.10 -4.20 24.44
N ASP A 561 -7.38 -5.29 24.22
CA ASP A 561 -7.15 -6.36 25.20
C ASP A 561 -6.24 -5.92 26.37
N ASN A 562 -6.16 -6.74 27.42
CA ASN A 562 -5.29 -6.45 28.58
C ASN A 562 -3.84 -6.21 28.14
N VAL A 563 -3.30 -5.04 28.49
CA VAL A 563 -1.94 -4.60 28.13
C VAL A 563 -0.90 -5.58 28.68
N SER A 564 -0.13 -6.19 27.77
CA SER A 564 0.95 -7.11 28.11
C SER A 564 1.98 -7.22 26.97
N GLU A 565 3.12 -7.86 27.23
CA GLU A 565 4.10 -8.20 26.19
C GLU A 565 3.53 -9.16 25.14
N GLU A 566 2.65 -10.09 25.53
CA GLU A 566 1.96 -11.00 24.61
C GLU A 566 1.03 -10.23 23.65
N THR A 567 0.28 -9.27 24.18
CA THR A 567 -0.55 -8.31 23.43
C THR A 567 0.29 -7.53 22.43
N LEU A 568 1.44 -7.00 22.87
CA LEU A 568 2.38 -6.27 22.02
C LEU A 568 2.99 -7.15 20.90
N THR A 569 3.32 -8.41 21.16
CA THR A 569 3.78 -9.33 20.11
C THR A 569 2.68 -9.65 19.09
N THR A 570 1.44 -9.81 19.57
CA THR A 570 0.26 -10.04 18.71
C THR A 570 0.02 -8.84 17.80
N VAL A 571 0.00 -7.61 18.35
CA VAL A 571 -0.15 -6.37 17.58
C VAL A 571 0.99 -6.22 16.55
N LYS A 572 2.25 -6.47 16.93
CA LYS A 572 3.39 -6.45 15.99
C LYS A 572 3.22 -7.44 14.82
N GLN A 573 2.69 -8.64 15.06
CA GLN A 573 2.36 -9.60 13.98
C GLN A 573 1.24 -9.09 13.06
N LYS A 574 0.21 -8.42 13.60
CA LYS A 574 -0.86 -7.82 12.79
C LYS A 574 -0.37 -6.64 11.94
N VAL A 575 0.55 -5.82 12.47
CA VAL A 575 1.25 -4.78 11.69
C VAL A 575 2.07 -5.37 10.55
N GLU A 576 2.80 -6.46 10.79
CA GLU A 576 3.56 -7.16 9.74
C GLU A 576 2.63 -7.66 8.61
N ASN A 577 1.49 -8.26 8.96
CA ASN A 577 0.47 -8.65 7.98
C ASN A 577 -0.06 -7.46 7.15
N ALA A 578 -0.31 -6.30 7.79
CA ALA A 578 -0.73 -5.09 7.08
C ALA A 578 0.36 -4.55 6.14
N SER A 579 1.63 -4.58 6.56
CA SER A 579 2.80 -4.18 5.77
C SER A 579 3.05 -5.10 4.57
N ASN A 580 2.93 -6.42 4.76
CA ASN A 580 3.02 -7.41 3.68
C ASN A 580 1.88 -7.24 2.67
N ALA A 581 0.66 -6.94 3.15
CA ALA A 581 -0.48 -6.63 2.28
C ALA A 581 -0.28 -5.31 1.50
N ALA A 582 0.26 -4.26 2.11
CA ALA A 582 0.63 -3.02 1.40
C ALA A 582 1.69 -3.27 0.32
N THR A 583 2.71 -4.07 0.63
CA THR A 583 3.75 -4.49 -0.33
C THR A 583 3.16 -5.28 -1.50
N ALA A 584 2.16 -6.13 -1.25
CA ALA A 584 1.44 -6.84 -2.30
C ALA A 584 0.61 -5.90 -3.20
N ALA A 585 -0.04 -4.88 -2.62
CA ALA A 585 -0.77 -3.85 -3.38
C ALA A 585 0.19 -3.05 -4.29
N ASN A 586 1.34 -2.63 -3.76
CA ASN A 586 2.38 -1.92 -4.53
C ASN A 586 2.91 -2.74 -5.72
N LYS A 587 3.14 -4.04 -5.50
CA LYS A 587 3.59 -4.98 -6.54
C LYS A 587 2.53 -5.22 -7.63
N ALA A 588 1.26 -5.27 -7.25
CA ALA A 588 0.14 -5.37 -8.19
C ALA A 588 -0.01 -4.06 -9.01
N ARG A 589 0.01 -2.90 -8.36
CA ARG A 589 0.02 -1.58 -9.00
C ARG A 589 1.12 -1.43 -10.03
N THR A 590 2.37 -1.73 -9.67
CA THR A 590 3.53 -1.67 -10.57
C THR A 590 3.32 -2.50 -11.84
N LYS A 591 2.70 -3.69 -11.72
CA LYS A 591 2.36 -4.53 -12.86
C LYS A 591 1.17 -4.00 -13.68
N ALA A 592 0.18 -3.37 -13.05
CA ALA A 592 -0.92 -2.70 -13.75
C ALA A 592 -0.39 -1.52 -14.59
N GLU A 593 0.51 -0.71 -14.02
CA GLU A 593 1.20 0.38 -14.71
C GLU A 593 2.00 -0.14 -15.93
N ILE A 594 2.78 -1.22 -15.76
CA ILE A 594 3.51 -1.88 -16.87
C ILE A 594 2.55 -2.39 -17.96
N ALA A 595 1.44 -3.01 -17.59
CA ALA A 595 0.45 -3.52 -18.55
C ALA A 595 -0.30 -2.40 -19.30
N ALA A 596 -0.47 -1.22 -18.68
CA ALA A 596 -1.02 -0.05 -19.35
C ALA A 596 -0.07 0.51 -20.42
N GLU A 597 1.23 0.58 -20.14
CA GLU A 597 2.24 0.99 -21.12
C GLU A 597 2.39 -0.04 -22.25
N GLU A 598 2.20 -1.33 -21.99
CA GLU A 598 2.12 -2.37 -23.04
C GLU A 598 0.90 -2.18 -23.95
N ALA A 599 -0.30 -1.96 -23.39
CA ALA A 599 -1.50 -1.69 -24.17
C ALA A 599 -1.35 -0.43 -25.05
N LYS A 600 -0.72 0.63 -24.50
CA LYS A 600 -0.38 1.88 -25.20
C LYS A 600 0.60 1.67 -26.35
N ALA A 601 1.69 0.92 -26.13
CA ALA A 601 2.67 0.64 -27.17
C ALA A 601 2.05 -0.20 -28.31
N GLN A 602 1.27 -1.23 -27.97
CA GLN A 602 0.57 -2.07 -28.94
C GLN A 602 -0.54 -1.31 -29.70
N ALA A 603 -1.20 -0.32 -29.08
CA ALA A 603 -2.11 0.58 -29.78
C ALA A 603 -1.38 1.47 -30.80
N ALA A 604 -0.22 2.02 -30.44
CA ALA A 604 0.62 2.80 -31.34
C ALA A 604 1.13 1.96 -32.54
N LYS A 605 1.55 0.71 -32.30
CA LYS A 605 1.90 -0.25 -33.37
C LYS A 605 0.75 -0.44 -34.36
N THR A 606 -0.49 -0.62 -33.88
CA THR A 606 -1.67 -0.76 -34.74
C THR A 606 -2.00 0.51 -35.53
N GLU A 607 -1.85 1.71 -34.95
CA GLU A 607 -2.05 2.97 -35.66
C GLU A 607 -0.97 3.21 -36.74
N ALA A 608 0.28 2.85 -36.45
CA ALA A 608 1.40 2.98 -37.38
C ALA A 608 1.26 2.04 -38.60
N GLU A 609 0.93 0.77 -38.37
CA GLU A 609 0.73 -0.22 -39.44
C GLU A 609 -0.46 0.16 -40.34
N ALA A 610 -1.57 0.63 -39.76
CA ALA A 610 -2.71 1.15 -40.53
C ALA A 610 -2.33 2.38 -41.40
N SER A 611 -1.48 3.27 -40.86
CA SER A 611 -0.97 4.43 -41.60
C SER A 611 -0.09 3.99 -42.78
N LYS A 612 0.77 3.00 -42.58
CA LYS A 612 1.60 2.37 -43.63
C LYS A 612 0.77 1.74 -44.76
N VAL A 613 -0.30 1.02 -44.43
CA VAL A 613 -1.18 0.39 -45.44
C VAL A 613 -1.85 1.45 -46.31
N ALA A 614 -2.38 2.53 -45.70
CA ALA A 614 -2.96 3.64 -46.44
C ALA A 614 -1.92 4.41 -47.27
N ALA A 615 -0.69 4.57 -46.77
CA ALA A 615 0.40 5.23 -47.50
C ALA A 615 0.82 4.44 -48.75
N ASN A 616 0.94 3.11 -48.64
CA ASN A 616 1.26 2.25 -49.78
C ASN A 616 0.12 2.23 -50.82
N ALA A 617 -1.14 2.17 -50.38
CA ALA A 617 -2.29 2.28 -51.30
C ALA A 617 -2.29 3.62 -52.08
N ALA A 618 -1.91 4.73 -51.44
CA ALA A 618 -1.76 6.02 -52.11
C ALA A 618 -0.58 6.04 -53.10
N LYS A 619 0.55 5.43 -52.75
CA LYS A 619 1.71 5.23 -53.65
C LYS A 619 1.32 4.43 -54.90
N ASP A 620 0.62 3.31 -54.75
CA ASP A 620 0.32 2.40 -55.86
C ASP A 620 -0.71 3.02 -56.83
N GLU A 621 -1.70 3.73 -56.31
CA GLU A 621 -2.64 4.56 -57.08
C GLU A 621 -1.91 5.70 -57.83
N ALA A 622 -0.98 6.40 -57.17
CA ALA A 622 -0.20 7.47 -57.78
C ALA A 622 0.69 6.96 -58.93
N GLN A 623 1.32 5.79 -58.73
CA GLN A 623 2.16 5.14 -59.74
C GLN A 623 1.33 4.75 -60.98
N LYS A 624 0.17 4.12 -60.75
CA LYS A 624 -0.74 3.72 -61.82
C LYS A 624 -1.12 4.88 -62.73
N VAL A 625 -1.61 6.00 -62.17
CA VAL A 625 -2.05 7.15 -62.98
C VAL A 625 -0.88 7.86 -63.70
N ALA A 626 0.33 7.79 -63.14
CA ALA A 626 1.53 8.32 -63.79
C ALA A 626 1.95 7.49 -65.02
N ASP A 627 1.93 6.17 -64.92
CA ASP A 627 2.32 5.28 -66.02
C ASP A 627 1.22 5.17 -67.10
N GLU A 628 -0.07 5.18 -66.73
CA GLU A 628 -1.20 5.26 -67.67
C GLU A 628 -1.18 6.57 -68.50
N SER A 629 -1.02 7.71 -67.84
CA SER A 629 -0.98 9.02 -68.53
C SER A 629 0.33 9.29 -69.28
N LYS A 630 1.41 8.59 -68.93
CA LYS A 630 2.79 8.84 -69.38
C LYS A 630 3.23 10.30 -69.11
N SER A 631 2.75 10.91 -68.01
CA SER A 631 3.07 12.29 -67.64
C SER A 631 4.33 12.35 -66.78
N ALA A 632 5.36 13.03 -67.28
CA ALA A 632 6.63 13.24 -66.55
C ALA A 632 6.48 14.13 -65.29
N VAL A 633 5.35 14.83 -65.15
CA VAL A 633 5.02 15.60 -63.93
C VAL A 633 4.25 14.71 -62.94
N ALA A 634 3.28 13.92 -63.41
CA ALA A 634 2.59 12.94 -62.57
C ALA A 634 3.58 11.90 -61.99
N LYS A 635 4.58 11.46 -62.77
CA LYS A 635 5.62 10.55 -62.28
C LYS A 635 6.42 11.13 -61.12
N LYS A 636 6.78 12.42 -61.17
CA LYS A 636 7.44 13.12 -60.03
C LYS A 636 6.56 13.19 -58.78
N ALA A 637 5.24 13.25 -58.93
CA ALA A 637 4.31 13.18 -57.80
C ALA A 637 4.16 11.74 -57.27
N ALA A 638 4.17 10.71 -58.14
CA ALA A 638 4.27 9.31 -57.74
C ALA A 638 5.58 9.01 -56.99
N ASP A 639 6.71 9.57 -57.44
CA ASP A 639 8.01 9.46 -56.74
C ASP A 639 7.94 10.04 -55.31
N LYS A 640 7.27 11.19 -55.12
CA LYS A 640 7.00 11.74 -53.77
C LYS A 640 6.12 10.79 -52.94
N ALA A 641 5.04 10.28 -53.51
CA ALA A 641 4.12 9.37 -52.83
C ALA A 641 4.86 8.09 -52.40
N SER A 642 5.77 7.60 -53.22
CA SER A 642 6.62 6.44 -52.94
C SER A 642 7.63 6.70 -51.80
N ALA A 643 8.30 7.86 -51.82
CA ALA A 643 9.19 8.26 -50.72
C ALA A 643 8.43 8.46 -49.39
N ALA A 644 7.21 9.00 -49.45
CA ALA A 644 6.34 9.14 -48.29
C ALA A 644 5.85 7.78 -47.76
N ALA A 645 5.45 6.85 -48.64
CA ALA A 645 5.08 5.49 -48.26
C ALA A 645 6.23 4.75 -47.58
N LYS A 646 7.44 4.79 -48.15
CA LYS A 646 8.65 4.22 -47.52
C LYS A 646 8.95 4.81 -46.14
N THR A 647 8.70 6.12 -45.95
CA THR A 647 8.83 6.77 -44.64
C THR A 647 7.79 6.23 -43.65
N ALA A 648 6.56 5.94 -44.09
CA ALA A 648 5.54 5.30 -43.26
C ALA A 648 5.92 3.84 -42.92
N ASP A 649 6.50 3.09 -43.86
CA ASP A 649 7.00 1.73 -43.63
C ASP A 649 8.10 1.68 -42.55
N GLU A 650 9.13 2.53 -42.69
CA GLU A 650 10.24 2.63 -41.73
C GLU A 650 9.76 3.00 -40.32
N LYS A 651 8.74 3.87 -40.23
CA LYS A 651 8.14 4.29 -38.97
C LYS A 651 7.20 3.24 -38.36
N ALA A 652 6.41 2.53 -39.17
CA ALA A 652 5.62 1.40 -38.71
C ALA A 652 6.51 0.27 -38.15
N ALA A 653 7.62 -0.04 -38.82
CA ALA A 653 8.60 -1.01 -38.34
C ALA A 653 9.25 -0.59 -37.00
N SER A 654 9.59 0.69 -36.84
CA SER A 654 10.13 1.24 -35.59
C SER A 654 9.13 1.15 -34.43
N ALA A 655 7.88 1.60 -34.65
CA ALA A 655 6.80 1.49 -33.66
C ALA A 655 6.49 0.03 -33.29
N ALA A 656 6.53 -0.88 -34.27
CA ALA A 656 6.33 -2.31 -34.04
C ALA A 656 7.41 -2.91 -33.15
N LYS A 657 8.69 -2.59 -33.42
CA LYS A 657 9.82 -3.05 -32.60
C LYS A 657 9.69 -2.59 -31.15
N GLU A 658 9.48 -1.30 -30.90
CA GLU A 658 9.39 -0.77 -29.53
C GLU A 658 8.20 -1.38 -28.76
N ALA A 659 7.08 -1.68 -29.42
CA ALA A 659 5.94 -2.35 -28.81
C ALA A 659 6.19 -3.84 -28.48
N ASP A 660 6.93 -4.56 -29.32
CA ASP A 660 7.28 -5.96 -29.07
C ASP A 660 8.42 -6.09 -28.03
N ASP A 661 9.35 -5.14 -28.00
CA ASP A 661 10.33 -4.93 -26.93
C ASP A 661 9.62 -4.69 -25.56
N VAL A 662 8.49 -3.96 -25.54
CA VAL A 662 7.65 -3.81 -24.33
C VAL A 662 6.92 -5.11 -23.98
N THR A 663 6.27 -5.78 -24.94
CA THR A 663 5.53 -7.05 -24.71
C THR A 663 6.44 -8.23 -24.31
N THR A 664 7.75 -8.14 -24.56
CA THR A 664 8.75 -9.12 -24.09
C THR A 664 9.30 -8.73 -22.72
N GLU A 665 9.70 -7.48 -22.50
CA GLU A 665 10.21 -7.02 -21.20
C GLU A 665 9.12 -6.95 -20.11
N SER A 666 7.86 -6.67 -20.43
CA SER A 666 6.75 -6.61 -19.44
C SER A 666 6.51 -7.91 -18.68
N LYS A 667 6.98 -9.03 -19.24
CA LYS A 667 6.93 -10.38 -18.66
C LYS A 667 8.12 -10.69 -17.75
N SER A 668 9.14 -9.82 -17.73
CA SER A 668 10.31 -9.92 -16.85
C SER A 668 10.00 -9.50 -15.41
N THR A 669 10.62 -10.17 -14.44
CA THR A 669 10.57 -9.79 -13.02
C THR A 669 11.40 -8.55 -12.68
N THR A 670 12.24 -8.06 -13.60
CA THR A 670 13.06 -6.85 -13.44
C THR A 670 12.54 -5.63 -14.21
N ALA A 671 11.36 -5.73 -14.84
CA ALA A 671 10.75 -4.62 -15.57
C ALA A 671 10.39 -3.45 -14.65
N THR A 672 10.51 -2.21 -15.15
CA THR A 672 10.13 -1.00 -14.42
C THR A 672 9.15 -0.17 -15.24
N VAL A 673 8.25 0.56 -14.57
CA VAL A 673 7.30 1.48 -15.24
C VAL A 673 8.06 2.49 -16.11
N GLN A 674 9.17 3.05 -15.61
CA GLN A 674 9.96 4.06 -16.33
C GLN A 674 10.65 3.54 -17.61
N THR A 675 11.01 2.25 -17.68
CA THR A 675 11.58 1.66 -18.90
C THR A 675 10.50 1.33 -19.91
N MET A 676 9.34 0.82 -19.47
CA MET A 676 8.21 0.51 -20.34
C MET A 676 7.59 1.78 -20.93
N GLN A 677 7.39 2.81 -20.10
CA GLN A 677 6.81 4.09 -20.51
C GLN A 677 7.63 4.76 -21.62
N LYS A 678 8.97 4.78 -21.52
CA LYS A 678 9.84 5.37 -22.55
C LYS A 678 9.70 4.69 -23.92
N LYS A 679 9.60 3.36 -23.96
CA LYS A 679 9.41 2.60 -25.20
C LYS A 679 7.99 2.79 -25.76
N ALA A 680 6.98 2.81 -24.88
CA ALA A 680 5.59 3.09 -25.27
C ALA A 680 5.41 4.52 -25.83
N ASP A 681 6.05 5.53 -25.22
CA ASP A 681 6.10 6.90 -25.75
C ASP A 681 6.84 6.94 -27.10
N LYS A 682 7.96 6.24 -27.23
CA LYS A 682 8.74 6.13 -28.49
C LYS A 682 7.91 5.49 -29.62
N ALA A 683 7.10 4.47 -29.33
CA ALA A 683 6.18 3.86 -30.27
C ALA A 683 5.07 4.84 -30.70
N VAL A 684 4.51 5.61 -29.76
CA VAL A 684 3.52 6.67 -30.03
C VAL A 684 4.11 7.80 -30.90
N GLU A 685 5.38 8.15 -30.73
CA GLU A 685 6.07 9.10 -31.63
C GLU A 685 6.22 8.57 -33.05
N ASP A 686 6.67 7.32 -33.23
CA ASP A 686 6.84 6.76 -34.56
C ASP A 686 5.49 6.51 -35.25
N ALA A 687 4.43 6.19 -34.52
CA ALA A 687 3.07 6.12 -35.06
C ALA A 687 2.58 7.49 -35.61
N LYS A 688 2.91 8.59 -34.93
CA LYS A 688 2.61 9.95 -35.43
C LYS A 688 3.40 10.27 -36.71
N GLU A 689 4.69 9.94 -36.77
CA GLU A 689 5.48 10.15 -37.99
C GLU A 689 5.02 9.23 -39.15
N ALA A 690 4.58 8.00 -38.88
CA ALA A 690 3.98 7.12 -39.90
C ALA A 690 2.68 7.73 -40.48
N LYS A 691 1.83 8.29 -39.61
CA LYS A 691 0.57 8.96 -40.00
C LYS A 691 0.79 10.27 -40.76
N LYS A 692 1.83 11.03 -40.39
CA LYS A 692 2.31 12.21 -41.12
C LYS A 692 2.80 11.83 -42.52
N ALA A 693 3.57 10.75 -42.63
CA ALA A 693 4.04 10.20 -43.89
C ALA A 693 2.89 9.69 -44.79
N GLN A 694 1.90 8.97 -44.23
CA GLN A 694 0.64 8.62 -44.92
C GLN A 694 -0.03 9.87 -45.52
N THR A 695 -0.18 10.93 -44.73
CA THR A 695 -0.89 12.13 -45.16
C THR A 695 -0.19 12.81 -46.34
N LYS A 696 1.15 12.77 -46.39
CA LYS A 696 1.93 13.24 -47.54
C LYS A 696 1.80 12.32 -48.77
N ALA A 697 1.74 11.00 -48.57
CA ALA A 697 1.50 10.05 -49.67
C ALA A 697 0.13 10.28 -50.33
N GLU A 698 -0.92 10.48 -49.53
CA GLU A 698 -2.26 10.82 -50.05
C GLU A 698 -2.26 12.15 -50.82
N LEU A 699 -1.61 13.20 -50.30
CA LEU A 699 -1.53 14.50 -50.97
C LEU A 699 -0.77 14.41 -52.32
N ALA A 700 0.33 13.67 -52.37
CA ALA A 700 1.10 13.44 -53.59
C ALA A 700 0.34 12.58 -54.62
N ALA A 701 -0.50 11.64 -54.18
CA ALA A 701 -1.37 10.87 -55.09
C ALA A 701 -2.42 11.76 -55.79
N GLU A 702 -3.00 12.74 -55.09
CA GLU A 702 -3.93 13.69 -55.71
C GLU A 702 -3.24 14.71 -56.63
N GLU A 703 -1.98 15.06 -56.37
CA GLU A 703 -1.13 15.83 -57.29
C GLU A 703 -0.84 15.03 -58.58
N ALA A 704 -0.52 13.73 -58.45
CA ALA A 704 -0.29 12.84 -59.59
C ALA A 704 -1.54 12.72 -60.47
N LYS A 705 -2.73 12.54 -59.87
CA LYS A 705 -4.02 12.49 -60.57
C LYS A 705 -4.34 13.78 -61.32
N ALA A 706 -4.09 14.94 -60.72
CA ALA A 706 -4.34 16.23 -61.35
C ALA A 706 -3.44 16.47 -62.58
N GLU A 707 -2.13 16.20 -62.45
CA GLU A 707 -1.17 16.34 -63.55
C GLU A 707 -1.29 15.25 -64.62
N ALA A 708 -1.85 14.07 -64.28
CA ALA A 708 -2.24 13.05 -65.25
C ALA A 708 -3.44 13.51 -66.11
N ALA A 709 -4.51 13.99 -65.47
CA ALA A 709 -5.71 14.49 -66.16
C ALA A 709 -5.40 15.66 -67.13
N LYS A 710 -4.56 16.60 -66.68
CA LYS A 710 -4.08 17.73 -67.48
C LYS A 710 -3.32 17.30 -68.74
N GLU A 711 -2.46 16.28 -68.64
CA GLU A 711 -1.71 15.75 -69.78
C GLU A 711 -2.60 14.91 -70.72
N GLU A 712 -3.57 14.13 -70.22
CA GLU A 712 -4.57 13.48 -71.05
C GLU A 712 -5.39 14.50 -71.87
N ALA A 713 -5.85 15.58 -71.23
CA ALA A 713 -6.66 16.59 -71.90
C ALA A 713 -5.87 17.37 -72.97
N LYS A 714 -4.57 17.61 -72.72
CA LYS A 714 -3.65 18.17 -73.72
C LYS A 714 -3.44 17.23 -74.92
N LYS A 715 -3.20 15.93 -74.68
CA LYS A 715 -3.09 14.91 -75.74
C LYS A 715 -4.38 14.79 -76.55
N ALA A 716 -5.55 14.90 -75.91
CA ALA A 716 -6.84 14.98 -76.60
C ALA A 716 -6.91 16.19 -77.55
N GLN A 717 -6.38 17.36 -77.14
CA GLN A 717 -6.34 18.55 -78.00
C GLN A 717 -5.43 18.37 -79.23
N GLU A 718 -4.22 17.83 -79.03
CA GLU A 718 -3.22 17.62 -80.09
C GLU A 718 -3.78 16.73 -81.22
N VAL A 719 -4.53 15.68 -80.87
CA VAL A 719 -5.18 14.80 -81.87
C VAL A 719 -6.31 15.51 -82.63
N VAL A 720 -7.11 16.37 -81.99
CA VAL A 720 -8.19 17.07 -82.70
C VAL A 720 -7.69 18.25 -83.54
N ASP A 721 -6.63 18.94 -83.11
CA ASP A 721 -5.95 19.94 -83.96
C ASP A 721 -5.40 19.29 -85.25
N ALA A 722 -4.86 18.07 -85.16
CA ALA A 722 -4.47 17.28 -86.33
C ALA A 722 -5.69 16.84 -87.18
N ALA A 723 -6.73 16.30 -86.56
CA ALA A 723 -7.95 15.83 -87.25
C ALA A 723 -8.66 16.95 -88.02
N LYS A 724 -8.75 18.16 -87.44
CA LYS A 724 -9.27 19.35 -88.13
C LYS A 724 -8.40 19.73 -89.33
N THR A 725 -7.08 19.73 -89.16
CA THR A 725 -6.12 20.03 -90.23
C THR A 725 -6.23 19.04 -91.40
N GLU A 726 -6.57 17.77 -91.15
CA GLU A 726 -6.86 16.80 -92.20
C GLU A 726 -8.22 17.06 -92.88
N ALA A 727 -9.27 17.30 -92.10
CA ALA A 727 -10.61 17.60 -92.62
C ALA A 727 -10.66 18.85 -93.51
N GLU A 728 -9.92 19.91 -93.17
CA GLU A 728 -9.85 21.13 -93.97
C GLU A 728 -9.13 20.89 -95.32
N LYS A 729 -8.01 20.15 -95.32
CA LYS A 729 -7.32 19.72 -96.56
C LYS A 729 -8.19 18.85 -97.47
N ILE A 730 -9.11 18.07 -96.89
CA ILE A 730 -10.08 17.25 -97.61
C ILE A 730 -11.18 18.15 -98.22
N ALA A 731 -11.72 19.08 -97.43
CA ALA A 731 -12.76 20.01 -97.86
C ALA A 731 -12.33 20.90 -99.04
N GLU A 732 -11.12 21.47 -98.99
CA GLU A 732 -10.55 22.32 -100.04
C GLU A 732 -10.41 21.61 -101.40
N LYS A 733 -10.12 20.30 -101.38
CA LYS A 733 -9.85 19.51 -102.60
C LYS A 733 -11.10 18.95 -103.26
N GLU A 734 -12.03 18.41 -102.47
CA GLU A 734 -13.11 17.56 -102.98
C GLU A 734 -14.49 18.22 -103.00
N LYS A 735 -14.63 19.44 -102.43
CA LYS A 735 -15.90 20.17 -102.22
C LYS A 735 -16.92 19.42 -101.36
N VAL A 736 -16.46 19.02 -100.18
CA VAL A 736 -17.19 18.19 -99.20
C VAL A 736 -18.16 19.03 -98.36
N ASN A 737 -19.05 18.37 -97.63
CA ASN A 737 -20.12 18.95 -96.82
C ASN A 737 -19.58 19.77 -95.63
N GLU A 738 -19.82 21.09 -95.67
CA GLU A 738 -19.39 22.04 -94.63
C GLU A 738 -19.85 21.64 -93.21
N LYS A 739 -20.96 20.91 -93.10
CA LYS A 739 -21.57 20.54 -91.81
C LYS A 739 -20.67 19.65 -90.95
N LEU A 740 -20.02 18.64 -91.52
CA LEU A 740 -19.16 17.72 -90.77
C LEU A 740 -17.82 18.38 -90.38
N VAL A 741 -17.31 19.28 -91.22
CA VAL A 741 -16.12 20.09 -90.91
C VAL A 741 -16.41 21.07 -89.77
N ALA A 742 -17.61 21.65 -89.73
CA ALA A 742 -18.08 22.44 -88.60
C ALA A 742 -18.25 21.60 -87.32
N GLU A 743 -18.60 20.32 -87.44
CA GLU A 743 -18.75 19.37 -86.32
C GLU A 743 -17.39 19.03 -85.69
N ILE A 744 -16.36 18.75 -86.49
CA ILE A 744 -14.96 18.59 -86.05
C ILE A 744 -14.44 19.90 -85.42
N THR A 745 -14.82 21.05 -85.96
CA THR A 745 -14.44 22.36 -85.42
C THR A 745 -15.14 22.65 -84.08
N SER A 746 -16.38 22.22 -83.90
CA SER A 746 -17.14 22.29 -82.64
C SER A 746 -16.54 21.36 -81.58
N ALA A 747 -16.15 20.15 -81.97
CA ALA A 747 -15.40 19.22 -81.13
C ALA A 747 -14.05 19.84 -80.70
N LEU A 748 -13.30 20.46 -81.61
CA LEU A 748 -12.05 21.15 -81.26
C LEU A 748 -12.26 22.32 -80.27
N ALA A 749 -13.30 23.13 -80.46
CA ALA A 749 -13.64 24.21 -79.54
C ALA A 749 -13.98 23.65 -78.14
N THR A 750 -14.71 22.53 -78.08
CA THR A 750 -15.05 21.81 -76.85
C THR A 750 -13.79 21.24 -76.18
N VAL A 751 -12.91 20.58 -76.93
CA VAL A 751 -11.64 20.04 -76.41
C VAL A 751 -10.72 21.15 -75.93
N LYS A 752 -10.59 22.28 -76.65
CA LYS A 752 -9.78 23.43 -76.19
C LYS A 752 -10.33 24.06 -74.91
N ALA A 753 -11.66 24.20 -74.81
CA ALA A 753 -12.30 24.65 -73.58
C ALA A 753 -12.05 23.67 -72.42
N LYS A 754 -12.10 22.35 -72.66
CA LYS A 754 -11.97 21.32 -71.63
C LYS A 754 -10.54 20.95 -71.25
N ALA A 755 -9.60 21.03 -72.17
CA ALA A 755 -8.17 20.97 -71.89
C ALA A 755 -7.72 22.18 -71.07
N LYS A 756 -8.27 23.37 -71.33
CA LYS A 756 -8.09 24.53 -70.47
C LYS A 756 -8.73 24.34 -69.09
N ASP A 757 -10.00 23.94 -69.01
CA ASP A 757 -10.72 23.66 -67.75
C ASP A 757 -9.93 22.66 -66.86
N ALA A 758 -9.45 21.56 -67.45
CA ALA A 758 -8.60 20.58 -66.78
C ALA A 758 -7.24 21.19 -66.34
N SER A 759 -6.57 21.95 -67.21
CA SER A 759 -5.25 22.54 -66.90
C SER A 759 -5.32 23.65 -65.85
N ASP A 760 -6.35 24.49 -65.88
CA ASP A 760 -6.54 25.59 -64.91
C ASP A 760 -6.81 24.99 -63.52
N LYS A 761 -7.72 24.01 -63.42
CA LYS A 761 -8.04 23.29 -62.16
C LYS A 761 -6.85 22.50 -61.61
N ALA A 762 -6.19 21.72 -62.45
CA ALA A 762 -5.00 20.97 -62.06
C ALA A 762 -3.85 21.91 -61.66
N GLY A 763 -3.72 23.09 -62.28
CA GLY A 763 -2.68 24.06 -61.95
C GLY A 763 -2.74 24.60 -60.52
N GLU A 764 -3.90 24.60 -59.88
CA GLU A 764 -4.03 24.99 -58.46
C GLU A 764 -3.62 23.88 -57.48
N VAL A 765 -3.69 22.60 -57.89
CA VAL A 765 -3.48 21.45 -57.00
C VAL A 765 -2.06 21.39 -56.43
N PRO A 766 -0.95 21.50 -57.20
CA PRO A 766 0.41 21.46 -56.64
C PRO A 766 0.70 22.53 -55.59
N GLN A 767 0.06 23.71 -55.67
CA GLN A 767 0.26 24.76 -54.67
C GLN A 767 -0.62 24.52 -53.43
N ALA A 768 -1.84 24.01 -53.60
CA ALA A 768 -2.68 23.57 -52.47
C ALA A 768 -2.03 22.40 -51.71
N VAL A 769 -1.46 21.43 -52.43
CA VAL A 769 -0.68 20.30 -51.88
C VAL A 769 0.50 20.79 -51.06
N LYS A 770 1.37 21.66 -51.60
CA LYS A 770 2.50 22.24 -50.83
C LYS A 770 2.07 22.96 -49.56
N ASN A 771 0.95 23.71 -49.61
CA ASN A 771 0.42 24.40 -48.45
C ASN A 771 -0.06 23.38 -47.40
N ALA A 772 -0.73 22.29 -47.81
CA ALA A 772 -1.16 21.22 -46.92
C ALA A 772 0.01 20.42 -46.33
N GLU A 773 1.03 20.08 -47.13
CA GLU A 773 2.27 19.43 -46.66
C GLU A 773 2.96 20.25 -45.56
N ALA A 774 3.01 21.58 -45.72
CA ALA A 774 3.62 22.49 -44.77
C ALA A 774 2.85 22.63 -43.44
N GLU A 775 1.53 22.37 -43.41
CA GLU A 775 0.77 22.25 -42.15
C GLU A 775 0.85 20.82 -41.57
N VAL A 776 0.91 19.78 -42.41
CA VAL A 776 1.16 18.40 -41.97
C VAL A 776 2.48 18.29 -41.18
N ASP A 777 3.52 19.04 -41.56
CA ASP A 777 4.77 19.11 -40.80
C ASP A 777 4.67 19.81 -39.43
N LYS A 778 3.57 20.53 -39.13
CA LYS A 778 3.38 21.30 -37.88
C LYS A 778 2.34 20.70 -36.92
N VAL A 779 1.47 19.80 -37.40
CA VAL A 779 0.17 19.53 -36.75
C VAL A 779 -0.01 18.12 -36.20
N VAL A 780 0.72 17.10 -36.69
CA VAL A 780 0.39 15.68 -36.39
C VAL A 780 0.68 15.32 -34.91
N GLY A 781 -0.34 15.51 -34.07
CA GLY A 781 -0.30 15.39 -32.62
C GLY A 781 -1.25 16.36 -31.90
N ASP A 782 -1.67 17.45 -32.55
CA ASP A 782 -2.63 18.44 -32.04
C ASP A 782 -4.03 18.17 -32.65
N GLU A 783 -4.96 17.65 -31.83
CA GLU A 783 -6.31 17.32 -32.29
C GLU A 783 -7.12 18.55 -32.75
N THR A 784 -6.76 19.76 -32.31
CA THR A 784 -7.53 20.98 -32.63
C THR A 784 -7.39 21.41 -34.10
N LYS A 785 -6.23 21.11 -34.72
CA LYS A 785 -5.93 21.47 -36.13
C LYS A 785 -6.07 20.31 -37.12
N LYS A 786 -6.30 19.09 -36.61
CA LYS A 786 -6.59 17.87 -37.40
C LYS A 786 -7.77 18.06 -38.37
N SER A 787 -8.74 18.89 -37.99
CA SER A 787 -9.88 19.33 -38.81
C SER A 787 -9.48 20.17 -40.03
N GLU A 788 -8.52 21.09 -39.87
CA GLU A 788 -8.06 22.01 -40.92
C GLU A 788 -7.35 21.25 -42.04
N ILE A 789 -6.45 20.32 -41.69
CA ILE A 789 -5.80 19.42 -42.66
C ILE A 789 -6.82 18.50 -43.34
N THR A 790 -7.79 17.96 -42.60
CA THR A 790 -8.85 17.12 -43.17
C THR A 790 -9.71 17.90 -44.18
N ALA A 791 -9.98 19.18 -43.92
CA ALA A 791 -10.69 20.07 -44.84
C ALA A 791 -9.84 20.42 -46.08
N ALA A 792 -8.55 20.70 -45.91
CA ALA A 792 -7.63 20.96 -47.02
C ALA A 792 -7.51 19.75 -47.97
N ILE A 793 -7.35 18.53 -47.42
CA ILE A 793 -7.31 17.29 -48.21
C ILE A 793 -8.63 17.08 -48.97
N ARG A 794 -9.79 17.33 -48.34
CA ARG A 794 -11.09 17.25 -49.03
C ARG A 794 -11.16 18.24 -50.21
N SER A 795 -10.77 19.50 -50.01
CA SER A 795 -10.79 20.51 -51.08
C SER A 795 -9.81 20.19 -52.23
N ILE A 796 -8.67 19.59 -51.93
CA ILE A 796 -7.74 19.09 -52.95
C ILE A 796 -8.39 17.94 -53.74
N LYS A 797 -8.95 16.93 -53.07
CA LYS A 797 -9.63 15.79 -53.71
C LYS A 797 -10.81 16.23 -54.59
N GLU A 798 -11.53 17.27 -54.18
CA GLU A 798 -12.61 17.89 -54.94
C GLU A 798 -12.10 18.57 -56.23
N LYS A 799 -11.05 19.40 -56.16
CA LYS A 799 -10.43 20.03 -57.34
C LYS A 799 -9.81 19.02 -58.30
N THR A 800 -9.13 17.99 -57.78
CA THR A 800 -8.58 16.90 -58.59
C THR A 800 -9.70 16.14 -59.32
N LEU A 801 -10.82 15.87 -58.67
CA LEU A 801 -11.99 15.24 -59.31
C LEU A 801 -12.56 16.12 -60.44
N GLU A 802 -12.69 17.44 -60.25
CA GLU A 802 -13.14 18.34 -61.31
C GLU A 802 -12.18 18.39 -62.51
N ALA A 803 -10.86 18.32 -62.28
CA ALA A 803 -9.85 18.26 -63.34
C ALA A 803 -9.94 16.94 -64.14
N VAL A 804 -10.11 15.80 -63.44
CA VAL A 804 -10.34 14.48 -64.06
C VAL A 804 -11.63 14.46 -64.87
N GLN A 805 -12.72 15.08 -64.38
CA GLN A 805 -13.97 15.19 -65.14
C GLN A 805 -13.82 16.05 -66.41
N ALA A 806 -13.08 17.17 -66.34
CA ALA A 806 -12.79 17.99 -67.51
C ALA A 806 -11.93 17.25 -68.55
N ALA A 807 -10.94 16.46 -68.10
CA ALA A 807 -10.12 15.63 -68.97
C ALA A 807 -10.92 14.53 -69.68
N ASN A 808 -11.80 13.82 -68.97
CA ASN A 808 -12.69 12.82 -69.57
C ASN A 808 -13.66 13.45 -70.60
N GLN A 809 -14.15 14.66 -70.36
CA GLN A 809 -14.96 15.40 -71.33
C GLN A 809 -14.15 15.81 -72.59
N ALA A 810 -12.87 16.17 -72.43
CA ALA A 810 -11.97 16.39 -73.57
C ALA A 810 -11.72 15.08 -74.36
N LYS A 811 -11.50 13.96 -73.67
CA LYS A 811 -11.30 12.63 -74.25
C LYS A 811 -12.51 12.19 -75.10
N LYS A 812 -13.73 12.34 -74.57
CA LYS A 812 -14.98 12.06 -75.31
C LYS A 812 -15.14 12.95 -76.54
N ALA A 813 -14.84 14.24 -76.44
CA ALA A 813 -14.92 15.16 -77.57
C ALA A 813 -13.82 14.91 -78.63
N LYS A 814 -12.63 14.41 -78.23
CA LYS A 814 -11.60 13.91 -79.15
C LYS A 814 -12.06 12.67 -79.92
N ASP A 815 -12.70 11.73 -79.24
CA ASP A 815 -13.25 10.54 -79.87
C ASP A 815 -14.42 10.86 -80.83
N LEU A 816 -15.24 11.88 -80.53
CA LEU A 816 -16.25 12.38 -81.47
C LEU A 816 -15.64 12.99 -82.76
N ALA A 817 -14.55 13.74 -82.64
CA ALA A 817 -13.86 14.29 -83.80
C ALA A 817 -13.21 13.20 -84.68
N GLU A 818 -12.67 12.15 -84.05
CA GLU A 818 -12.11 10.96 -84.71
C GLU A 818 -13.17 10.19 -85.52
N ILE A 819 -14.40 10.05 -85.00
CA ILE A 819 -15.52 9.51 -85.78
C ILE A 819 -15.86 10.44 -86.95
N ALA A 820 -16.09 11.73 -86.68
CA ALA A 820 -16.55 12.69 -87.69
C ALA A 820 -15.56 12.83 -88.87
N LEU A 821 -14.25 12.80 -88.62
CA LEU A 821 -13.22 12.78 -89.66
C LEU A 821 -13.34 11.56 -90.59
N ASN A 822 -13.62 10.38 -90.04
CA ASN A 822 -13.77 9.17 -90.85
C ASN A 822 -15.11 9.17 -91.62
N VAL A 823 -16.18 9.77 -91.08
CA VAL A 823 -17.42 10.02 -91.84
C VAL A 823 -17.16 11.00 -93.01
N VAL A 824 -16.35 12.04 -92.83
CA VAL A 824 -15.92 12.94 -93.94
C VAL A 824 -15.15 12.18 -95.02
N LYS A 825 -14.22 11.29 -94.64
CA LYS A 825 -13.48 10.43 -95.58
C LYS A 825 -14.42 9.49 -96.35
N ALA A 826 -15.43 8.92 -95.67
CA ALA A 826 -16.47 8.09 -96.29
C ALA A 826 -17.39 8.88 -97.23
N GLU A 827 -17.75 10.13 -96.91
CA GLU A 827 -18.55 11.00 -97.78
C GLU A 827 -17.81 11.30 -99.09
N VAL A 828 -16.50 11.58 -99.03
CA VAL A 828 -15.65 11.75 -100.23
C VAL A 828 -15.59 10.49 -101.07
N ALA A 829 -15.36 9.32 -100.46
CA ALA A 829 -15.31 8.05 -101.18
C ALA A 829 -16.65 7.72 -101.87
N ASN A 830 -17.78 8.03 -101.21
CA ASN A 830 -19.12 7.91 -101.77
C ASN A 830 -19.38 8.92 -102.92
N ASP A 831 -18.88 10.14 -102.84
CA ASP A 831 -18.97 11.11 -103.94
C ASP A 831 -18.07 10.76 -105.14
N LYS A 832 -16.92 10.12 -104.90
CA LYS A 832 -16.13 9.49 -105.96
C LYS A 832 -16.87 8.32 -106.59
N ALA A 833 -17.47 7.44 -105.79
CA ALA A 833 -18.30 6.35 -106.27
C ALA A 833 -19.45 6.83 -107.17
N LYS A 834 -20.15 7.92 -106.81
CA LYS A 834 -21.19 8.52 -107.68
C LYS A 834 -20.62 9.02 -109.02
N LYS A 835 -19.48 9.72 -108.99
CA LYS A 835 -18.78 10.17 -110.22
C LYS A 835 -18.37 8.97 -111.07
N ALA A 836 -17.82 7.94 -110.45
CA ALA A 836 -17.43 6.68 -111.06
C ALA A 836 -18.61 5.98 -111.76
N VAL A 837 -19.77 5.85 -111.10
CA VAL A 837 -21.00 5.32 -111.72
C VAL A 837 -21.40 6.12 -112.96
N THR A 838 -21.32 7.46 -112.93
CA THR A 838 -21.62 8.26 -114.13
C THR A 838 -20.60 8.04 -115.26
N ALA A 839 -19.31 7.87 -114.93
CA ALA A 839 -18.27 7.57 -115.92
C ALA A 839 -18.45 6.16 -116.52
N ALA A 840 -18.78 5.16 -115.70
CA ALA A 840 -19.06 3.79 -116.13
C ALA A 840 -20.34 3.71 -116.97
N GLY A 841 -21.37 4.49 -116.64
CA GLY A 841 -22.61 4.59 -117.43
C GLY A 841 -22.38 5.24 -118.80
N VAL A 842 -21.51 6.25 -118.89
CA VAL A 842 -21.07 6.81 -120.18
C VAL A 842 -20.27 5.78 -120.98
N ALA A 843 -19.29 5.11 -120.35
CA ALA A 843 -18.49 4.06 -120.96
C ALA A 843 -19.35 2.94 -121.54
N LYS A 844 -20.31 2.43 -120.76
CA LYS A 844 -21.31 1.43 -121.19
C LYS A 844 -22.06 1.86 -122.45
N GLU A 845 -22.61 3.08 -122.48
CA GLU A 845 -23.34 3.57 -123.66
C GLU A 845 -22.41 3.87 -124.86
N ASP A 846 -21.13 4.18 -124.64
CA ASP A 846 -20.15 4.32 -125.72
C ASP A 846 -19.68 2.96 -126.27
N ALA A 847 -19.48 1.95 -125.41
CA ALA A 847 -19.21 0.56 -125.81
C ALA A 847 -20.35 0.00 -126.69
N LYS A 848 -21.59 0.26 -126.28
CA LYS A 848 -22.82 -0.10 -126.98
C LYS A 848 -23.00 0.63 -128.32
N LYS A 849 -22.64 1.92 -128.40
CA LYS A 849 -22.55 2.64 -129.69
C LYS A 849 -21.51 2.02 -130.62
N ALA A 850 -20.35 1.62 -130.07
CA ALA A 850 -19.30 0.96 -130.83
C ALA A 850 -19.75 -0.41 -131.38
N ALA A 851 -20.27 -1.29 -130.52
CA ALA A 851 -20.81 -2.59 -130.91
C ALA A 851 -21.94 -2.48 -131.96
N ALA A 852 -22.90 -1.56 -131.76
CA ALA A 852 -23.93 -1.27 -132.76
C ALA A 852 -23.35 -0.73 -134.09
N SER A 853 -22.26 0.03 -134.02
CA SER A 853 -21.52 0.52 -135.19
C SER A 853 -20.67 -0.56 -135.88
N ALA A 854 -20.33 -1.65 -135.20
CA ALA A 854 -19.67 -2.84 -135.76
C ALA A 854 -20.69 -3.79 -136.42
N GLU A 855 -21.95 -3.78 -135.97
CA GLU A 855 -22.99 -4.67 -136.52
C GLU A 855 -23.48 -4.28 -137.93
N GLN A 856 -23.19 -3.06 -138.40
CA GLN A 856 -23.39 -2.71 -139.82
C GLN A 856 -22.35 -3.39 -140.74
N PRO A 857 -21.03 -3.20 -140.57
CA PRO A 857 -20.03 -3.86 -141.42
C PRO A 857 -20.10 -5.40 -141.37
N LYS A 858 -20.45 -6.02 -140.23
CA LYS A 858 -20.72 -7.47 -140.12
C LYS A 858 -21.81 -7.96 -141.10
N LYS A 859 -22.75 -7.10 -141.50
CA LYS A 859 -23.81 -7.42 -142.49
C LYS A 859 -23.39 -7.18 -143.95
N GLU A 860 -22.24 -6.53 -144.18
CA GLU A 860 -21.70 -6.25 -145.52
C GLU A 860 -20.57 -7.21 -145.93
N ALA A 861 -19.82 -7.72 -144.94
CA ALA A 861 -18.74 -8.69 -145.12
C ALA A 861 -18.55 -9.63 -143.92
N GLU A 862 -18.53 -10.93 -144.21
CA GLU A 862 -18.15 -12.04 -143.31
C GLU A 862 -16.75 -11.82 -142.66
N SER A 863 -15.84 -11.14 -143.36
CA SER A 863 -14.52 -10.76 -142.83
C SER A 863 -14.53 -9.65 -141.77
N ALA A 864 -15.71 -9.16 -141.34
CA ALA A 864 -15.89 -8.22 -140.23
C ALA A 864 -16.69 -8.85 -139.06
N GLU A 865 -16.90 -10.16 -139.08
CA GLU A 865 -17.69 -10.92 -138.11
C GLU A 865 -17.03 -10.99 -136.72
N GLU A 866 -15.73 -11.30 -136.68
CA GLU A 866 -14.93 -11.55 -135.47
C GLU A 866 -14.72 -10.27 -134.63
N ASP A 867 -14.18 -9.20 -135.23
CA ASP A 867 -14.06 -7.88 -134.58
C ASP A 867 -15.41 -7.35 -134.05
N ALA A 868 -16.52 -7.64 -134.74
CA ALA A 868 -17.85 -7.21 -134.32
C ALA A 868 -18.44 -8.07 -133.17
N GLU A 869 -17.93 -9.28 -132.94
CA GLU A 869 -18.26 -10.07 -131.75
C GLU A 869 -17.38 -9.68 -130.57
N ILE A 870 -16.08 -9.42 -130.78
CA ILE A 870 -15.18 -8.83 -129.78
C ILE A 870 -15.74 -7.48 -129.28
N ALA A 871 -16.27 -6.64 -130.19
CA ALA A 871 -16.93 -5.39 -129.81
C ALA A 871 -18.15 -5.59 -128.89
N LYS A 872 -18.90 -6.69 -129.05
CA LYS A 872 -20.06 -7.05 -128.21
C LYS A 872 -19.68 -7.71 -126.90
N GLU A 873 -18.62 -8.51 -126.87
CA GLU A 873 -18.09 -9.07 -125.63
C GLU A 873 -17.62 -7.92 -124.71
N ASN A 874 -16.91 -6.95 -125.26
CA ASN A 874 -16.48 -5.75 -124.53
C ASN A 874 -17.66 -4.81 -124.16
N GLU A 875 -18.76 -4.78 -124.93
CA GLU A 875 -20.02 -4.13 -124.52
C GLU A 875 -20.60 -4.80 -123.26
N ILE A 876 -20.67 -6.14 -123.25
CA ILE A 876 -21.21 -6.92 -122.13
C ILE A 876 -20.34 -6.78 -120.88
N GLU A 877 -19.02 -6.86 -121.00
CA GLU A 877 -18.12 -6.62 -119.86
C GLU A 877 -18.24 -5.17 -119.34
N ALA A 878 -18.31 -4.16 -120.23
CA ALA A 878 -18.51 -2.77 -119.82
C ALA A 878 -19.88 -2.55 -119.13
N GLU A 879 -20.94 -3.25 -119.56
CA GLU A 879 -22.24 -3.24 -118.87
C GLU A 879 -22.17 -3.90 -117.50
N GLN A 880 -21.50 -5.06 -117.37
CA GLN A 880 -21.30 -5.73 -116.08
C GLN A 880 -20.47 -4.88 -115.12
N LYS A 881 -19.39 -4.26 -115.58
CA LYS A 881 -18.52 -3.42 -114.75
C LYS A 881 -19.17 -2.08 -114.37
N ALA A 882 -20.01 -1.51 -115.23
CA ALA A 882 -20.87 -0.39 -114.86
C ALA A 882 -21.93 -0.79 -113.81
N LYS A 883 -22.44 -2.03 -113.84
CA LYS A 883 -23.36 -2.56 -112.82
C LYS A 883 -22.65 -2.81 -111.48
N GLU A 884 -21.42 -3.35 -111.51
CA GLU A 884 -20.57 -3.54 -110.32
C GLU A 884 -20.20 -2.19 -109.67
N ALA A 885 -19.87 -1.17 -110.47
CA ALA A 885 -19.66 0.19 -109.98
C ALA A 885 -20.91 0.75 -109.29
N GLU A 886 -22.10 0.55 -109.88
CA GLU A 886 -23.37 1.00 -109.30
C GLU A 886 -23.68 0.30 -107.97
N ASP A 887 -23.49 -1.02 -107.87
CA ASP A 887 -23.81 -1.77 -106.65
C ASP A 887 -22.79 -1.50 -105.52
N ASN A 888 -21.51 -1.31 -105.84
CA ASN A 888 -20.53 -0.88 -104.84
C ASN A 888 -20.77 0.57 -104.39
N ALA A 889 -21.18 1.49 -105.27
CA ALA A 889 -21.58 2.85 -104.89
C ALA A 889 -22.83 2.88 -104.01
N ASN A 890 -23.84 2.05 -104.31
CA ASN A 890 -25.02 1.88 -103.48
C ASN A 890 -24.67 1.32 -102.09
N ALA A 891 -23.74 0.35 -102.02
CA ALA A 891 -23.23 -0.16 -100.75
C ALA A 891 -22.47 0.91 -99.94
N ALA A 892 -21.61 1.69 -100.60
CA ALA A 892 -20.91 2.82 -99.96
C ALA A 892 -21.89 3.86 -99.40
N GLN A 893 -22.95 4.20 -100.15
CA GLN A 893 -23.98 5.13 -99.69
C GLN A 893 -24.84 4.55 -98.55
N ALA A 894 -25.02 3.23 -98.48
CA ALA A 894 -25.72 2.58 -97.38
C ALA A 894 -24.89 2.62 -96.09
N GLN A 895 -23.60 2.25 -96.16
CA GLN A 895 -22.70 2.26 -95.01
C GLN A 895 -22.40 3.68 -94.50
N LEU A 896 -22.29 4.68 -95.38
CA LEU A 896 -22.17 6.08 -94.97
C LEU A 896 -23.34 6.55 -94.09
N LYS A 897 -24.59 6.19 -94.45
CA LYS A 897 -25.78 6.55 -93.65
C LYS A 897 -25.78 5.88 -92.28
N ILE A 898 -25.23 4.67 -92.18
CA ILE A 898 -25.04 3.98 -90.90
C ILE A 898 -23.99 4.74 -90.08
N ALA A 899 -22.85 5.11 -90.66
CA ALA A 899 -21.81 5.88 -90.00
C ALA A 899 -22.30 7.25 -89.49
N GLU A 900 -23.09 7.99 -90.30
CA GLU A 900 -23.77 9.23 -89.92
C GLU A 900 -24.74 9.02 -88.73
N GLN A 901 -25.51 7.93 -88.74
CA GLN A 901 -26.48 7.62 -87.70
C GLN A 901 -25.80 7.21 -86.38
N GLU A 902 -24.73 6.42 -86.44
CA GLU A 902 -23.97 6.00 -85.27
C GLU A 902 -23.12 7.16 -84.68
N LEU A 903 -22.56 8.04 -85.52
CA LEU A 903 -21.96 9.32 -85.07
C LEU A 903 -22.96 10.12 -84.25
N LYS A 904 -24.20 10.28 -84.73
CA LYS A 904 -25.25 10.97 -83.99
C LYS A 904 -25.58 10.27 -82.67
N LYS A 905 -25.67 8.93 -82.64
CA LYS A 905 -25.85 8.16 -81.39
C LYS A 905 -24.71 8.38 -80.40
N ALA A 906 -23.47 8.52 -80.88
CA ALA A 906 -22.31 8.82 -80.03
C ALA A 906 -22.40 10.23 -79.41
N GLN A 907 -22.91 11.22 -80.15
CA GLN A 907 -23.19 12.56 -79.60
C GLN A 907 -24.29 12.52 -78.52
N GLU A 908 -25.38 11.79 -78.78
CA GLU A 908 -26.54 11.66 -77.87
C GLU A 908 -26.29 10.65 -76.73
N ALA A 909 -25.13 9.98 -76.68
CA ALA A 909 -24.82 8.94 -75.69
C ALA A 909 -24.66 9.49 -74.27
N ASN A 910 -25.63 9.18 -73.39
CA ASN A 910 -25.66 9.64 -72.00
C ASN A 910 -24.74 8.86 -71.03
N ASN A 911 -24.05 7.80 -71.47
CA ASN A 911 -23.03 7.09 -70.68
C ASN A 911 -21.97 6.42 -71.57
N GLU A 912 -20.87 5.99 -70.94
CA GLU A 912 -19.65 5.59 -71.65
C GLU A 912 -19.80 4.31 -72.48
N GLU A 913 -20.46 3.27 -71.97
CA GLU A 913 -20.67 2.02 -72.73
C GLU A 913 -21.51 2.25 -73.99
N LYS A 914 -22.54 3.13 -73.93
CA LYS A 914 -23.30 3.56 -75.12
C LYS A 914 -22.42 4.35 -76.10
N PHE A 915 -21.55 5.21 -75.58
CA PHE A 915 -20.63 6.02 -76.37
C PHE A 915 -19.63 5.15 -77.13
N GLN A 916 -18.96 4.22 -76.45
CA GLN A 916 -17.97 3.34 -77.05
C GLN A 916 -18.59 2.33 -78.04
N SER A 917 -19.81 1.85 -77.77
CA SER A 917 -20.57 1.05 -78.74
C SER A 917 -20.87 1.85 -80.02
N ALA A 918 -21.42 3.06 -79.90
CA ALA A 918 -21.70 3.92 -81.06
C ALA A 918 -20.42 4.35 -81.80
N LYS A 919 -19.32 4.64 -81.09
CA LYS A 919 -18.00 4.91 -81.67
C LYS A 919 -17.53 3.74 -82.54
N THR A 920 -17.58 2.52 -82.01
CA THR A 920 -17.13 1.31 -82.68
C THR A 920 -17.94 1.05 -83.96
N ASN A 921 -19.27 1.15 -83.87
CA ASN A 921 -20.16 0.98 -85.03
C ASN A 921 -19.91 2.06 -86.11
N ALA A 922 -19.76 3.33 -85.70
CA ALA A 922 -19.58 4.44 -86.63
C ALA A 922 -18.27 4.37 -87.40
N LEU A 923 -17.17 3.99 -86.73
CA LEU A 923 -15.86 3.82 -87.38
C LEU A 923 -15.88 2.65 -88.37
N ALA A 924 -16.41 1.48 -87.97
CA ALA A 924 -16.51 0.32 -88.85
C ALA A 924 -17.35 0.59 -90.11
N ALA A 925 -18.50 1.27 -89.96
CA ALA A 925 -19.34 1.64 -91.10
C ALA A 925 -18.67 2.70 -92.00
N ALA A 926 -17.89 3.63 -91.44
CA ALA A 926 -17.12 4.60 -92.23
C ALA A 926 -16.00 3.92 -93.04
N GLU A 927 -15.25 3.00 -92.44
CA GLU A 927 -14.21 2.22 -93.12
C GLU A 927 -14.77 1.36 -94.25
N GLU A 928 -15.90 0.67 -94.03
CA GLU A 928 -16.55 -0.12 -95.08
C GLU A 928 -17.08 0.77 -96.22
N ALA A 929 -17.64 1.94 -95.91
CA ALA A 929 -18.06 2.92 -96.91
C ALA A 929 -16.91 3.43 -97.78
N ILE A 930 -15.73 3.69 -97.18
CA ILE A 930 -14.52 4.08 -97.92
C ILE A 930 -14.10 2.97 -98.88
N LYS A 931 -13.98 1.73 -98.37
CA LYS A 931 -13.57 0.55 -99.15
C LYS A 931 -14.53 0.24 -100.30
N LYS A 932 -15.84 0.40 -100.07
CA LYS A 932 -16.87 0.26 -101.12
C LYS A 932 -16.85 1.40 -102.14
N GLY A 933 -16.50 2.61 -101.72
CA GLY A 933 -16.34 3.75 -102.63
C GLY A 933 -15.19 3.55 -103.62
N GLN A 934 -14.05 3.04 -103.15
CA GLN A 934 -12.89 2.70 -103.99
C GLN A 934 -13.23 1.62 -105.01
N ALA A 935 -13.85 0.51 -104.58
CA ALA A 935 -14.25 -0.58 -105.49
C ALA A 935 -15.22 -0.14 -106.61
N ALA A 936 -15.99 0.93 -106.40
CA ALA A 936 -16.81 1.53 -107.45
C ALA A 936 -16.00 2.37 -108.46
N GLU A 937 -14.93 3.03 -108.01
CA GLU A 937 -13.99 3.79 -108.85
C GLU A 937 -13.14 2.84 -109.71
N ASP A 938 -12.67 1.74 -109.14
CA ASP A 938 -11.93 0.67 -109.87
C ASP A 938 -12.79 0.04 -110.98
N ALA A 939 -14.00 -0.42 -110.65
CA ALA A 939 -14.93 -1.01 -111.62
C ALA A 939 -15.35 -0.04 -112.74
N ALA A 940 -15.42 1.26 -112.44
CA ALA A 940 -15.70 2.28 -113.46
C ALA A 940 -14.52 2.51 -114.42
N ASN A 941 -13.29 2.45 -113.92
CA ASN A 941 -12.10 2.50 -114.77
C ASN A 941 -12.00 1.26 -115.67
N GLU A 942 -12.36 0.09 -115.16
CA GLU A 942 -12.43 -1.16 -115.93
C GLU A 942 -13.51 -1.10 -117.04
N ALA A 943 -14.72 -0.62 -116.71
CA ALA A 943 -15.78 -0.37 -117.69
C ALA A 943 -15.35 0.61 -118.79
N LYS A 944 -14.62 1.67 -118.43
CA LYS A 944 -14.06 2.65 -119.37
C LYS A 944 -13.01 2.03 -120.29
N ASN A 945 -12.12 1.18 -119.78
CA ASN A 945 -11.13 0.49 -120.59
C ASN A 945 -11.80 -0.46 -121.60
N ASN A 946 -12.84 -1.18 -121.18
CA ASN A 946 -13.58 -2.07 -122.07
C ASN A 946 -14.40 -1.31 -123.13
N ALA A 947 -14.91 -0.12 -122.82
CA ALA A 947 -15.52 0.76 -123.82
C ALA A 947 -14.54 1.23 -124.91
N VAL A 948 -13.27 1.48 -124.55
CA VAL A 948 -12.20 1.79 -125.52
C VAL A 948 -11.90 0.59 -126.41
N LYS A 949 -11.73 -0.62 -125.83
CA LYS A 949 -11.54 -1.87 -126.60
C LYS A 949 -12.70 -2.10 -127.59
N ALA A 950 -13.95 -1.89 -127.17
CA ALA A 950 -15.12 -2.01 -128.04
C ALA A 950 -15.09 -1.01 -129.21
N ALA A 951 -14.67 0.24 -128.96
CA ALA A 951 -14.52 1.27 -130.00
C ALA A 951 -13.42 0.92 -131.02
N GLU A 952 -12.27 0.40 -130.57
CA GLU A 952 -11.20 -0.06 -131.44
C GLU A 952 -11.63 -1.25 -132.32
N ALA A 953 -12.30 -2.24 -131.73
CA ALA A 953 -12.86 -3.38 -132.45
C ALA A 953 -13.91 -2.93 -133.50
N ALA A 954 -14.75 -1.95 -133.18
CA ALA A 954 -15.71 -1.39 -134.12
C ALA A 954 -15.07 -0.67 -135.33
N GLU A 955 -13.93 0.01 -135.15
CA GLU A 955 -13.17 0.58 -136.27
C GLU A 955 -12.47 -0.50 -137.13
N LYS A 956 -11.93 -1.56 -136.50
CA LYS A 956 -11.39 -2.72 -137.23
C LYS A 956 -12.46 -3.38 -138.12
N ALA A 957 -13.65 -3.63 -137.57
CA ALA A 957 -14.79 -4.18 -138.31
C ALA A 957 -15.18 -3.31 -139.52
N LYS A 958 -15.27 -1.97 -139.35
CA LYS A 958 -15.51 -1.02 -140.47
C LYS A 958 -14.45 -1.14 -141.55
N LYS A 959 -13.17 -1.15 -141.17
CA LYS A 959 -12.04 -1.25 -142.09
C LYS A 959 -12.08 -2.55 -142.90
N ALA A 960 -12.32 -3.68 -142.24
CA ALA A 960 -12.41 -4.98 -142.88
C ALA A 960 -13.55 -5.07 -143.92
N ALA A 961 -14.72 -4.49 -143.62
CA ALA A 961 -15.82 -4.40 -144.59
C ALA A 961 -15.51 -3.46 -145.77
N ALA A 962 -14.89 -2.30 -145.50
CA ALA A 962 -14.50 -1.35 -146.55
C ALA A 962 -13.49 -1.94 -147.54
N GLU A 963 -12.50 -2.69 -147.06
CA GLU A 963 -11.52 -3.41 -147.90
C GLU A 963 -12.18 -4.54 -148.72
N SER A 964 -13.16 -5.25 -148.15
CA SER A 964 -13.97 -6.24 -148.84
C SER A 964 -14.83 -5.62 -149.96
N ALA A 965 -15.42 -4.44 -149.71
CA ALA A 965 -16.17 -3.67 -150.69
C ALA A 965 -15.28 -3.16 -151.85
N LEU A 966 -14.03 -2.77 -151.56
CA LEU A 966 -13.03 -2.42 -152.58
C LEU A 966 -12.67 -3.62 -153.48
N LYS A 967 -12.43 -4.80 -152.89
CA LYS A 967 -12.21 -6.06 -153.64
C LYS A 967 -13.40 -6.39 -154.55
N LYS A 968 -14.65 -6.15 -154.12
CA LYS A 968 -15.85 -6.29 -154.97
C LYS A 968 -15.86 -5.27 -156.13
N LYS A 969 -15.60 -3.98 -155.87
CA LYS A 969 -15.60 -2.93 -156.92
C LYS A 969 -14.54 -3.15 -158.01
N LEU A 970 -13.32 -3.56 -157.64
CA LEU A 970 -12.25 -3.83 -158.59
C LEU A 970 -12.63 -4.95 -159.58
N LYS A 971 -13.23 -6.05 -159.10
CA LYS A 971 -13.74 -7.15 -159.93
C LYS A 971 -14.82 -6.75 -160.94
N VAL A 972 -15.56 -5.68 -160.70
CA VAL A 972 -16.61 -5.18 -161.61
C VAL A 972 -16.02 -4.26 -162.69
N LEU A 973 -15.05 -3.42 -162.33
CA LEU A 973 -14.43 -2.44 -163.24
C LEU A 973 -13.63 -3.07 -164.39
N GLU A 974 -13.07 -4.26 -164.17
CA GLU A 974 -12.27 -4.99 -165.16
C GLU A 974 -13.10 -5.51 -166.35
N ILE A 975 -14.40 -5.78 -166.13
CA ILE A 975 -15.31 -6.34 -167.16
C ILE A 975 -15.71 -5.27 -168.19
N VAL A 976 -15.87 -4.02 -167.77
CA VAL A 976 -16.47 -2.95 -168.60
C VAL A 976 -15.53 -2.43 -169.70
N LYS A 977 -14.20 -2.52 -169.52
CA LYS A 977 -13.22 -1.95 -170.47
C LYS A 977 -13.01 -2.72 -171.78
N LYS A 978 -13.63 -3.90 -171.98
CA LYS A 978 -13.15 -4.88 -172.99
C LYS A 978 -13.66 -4.73 -174.42
N TYR A 979 -14.61 -3.84 -174.73
CA TYR A 979 -15.21 -3.72 -176.08
C TYR A 979 -15.50 -2.28 -176.58
N SER A 980 -14.46 -1.57 -177.02
CA SER A 980 -14.53 -0.56 -178.11
C SER A 980 -13.16 -0.39 -178.77
N LYS A 981 -13.11 0.07 -180.03
CA LYS A 981 -12.00 -0.27 -180.96
C LYS A 981 -11.10 0.89 -181.41
N ARG A 982 -9.78 0.63 -181.33
CA ARG A 982 -8.74 0.83 -182.39
C ARG A 982 -8.35 2.26 -182.82
N GLY A 983 -7.10 2.66 -182.53
CA GLY A 983 -6.44 3.79 -183.22
C GLY A 983 -5.02 4.17 -182.76
N TYR A 984 -3.99 3.70 -183.49
CA TYR A 984 -2.63 4.27 -183.70
C TYR A 984 -1.70 4.74 -182.55
N ASN A 985 -0.59 3.98 -182.43
CA ASN A 985 0.84 4.36 -182.42
C ASN A 985 1.50 5.29 -181.37
N VAL A 986 2.44 4.68 -180.63
CA VAL A 986 3.90 4.95 -180.56
C VAL A 986 4.40 6.38 -180.39
N VAL A 987 5.10 6.64 -179.26
CA VAL A 987 6.55 6.97 -179.17
C VAL A 987 6.96 6.87 -177.69
N ASP A 988 8.17 6.37 -177.41
CA ASP A 988 8.79 6.37 -176.07
C ASP A 988 9.24 7.78 -175.66
N ASN A 989 9.27 8.07 -174.34
CA ASN A 989 10.46 8.60 -173.65
C ASN A 989 10.23 8.99 -172.17
N ASP A 990 11.30 8.81 -171.40
CA ASP A 990 11.85 9.68 -170.34
C ASP A 990 11.05 10.05 -169.06
N GLU A 991 11.53 9.48 -167.95
CA GLU A 991 12.24 10.22 -166.88
C GLU A 991 11.54 11.37 -166.12
N GLN A 992 11.04 11.08 -164.91
CA GLN A 992 11.30 11.80 -163.63
C GLN A 992 10.63 11.01 -162.48
N VAL A 993 11.22 10.65 -161.33
CA VAL A 993 12.28 11.20 -160.45
C VAL A 993 11.75 12.23 -159.43
N LEU A 994 12.15 12.06 -158.16
CA LEU A 994 11.79 12.79 -156.92
C LEU A 994 10.38 12.49 -156.32
N ASN A 995 10.15 12.47 -155.00
CA ASN A 995 11.00 12.31 -153.78
C ASN A 995 10.10 11.73 -152.64
N GLU A 996 10.53 10.85 -151.72
CA GLU A 996 11.43 10.99 -150.53
C GLU A 996 10.85 11.81 -149.34
N VAL A 997 11.43 11.59 -148.15
CA VAL A 997 11.15 12.20 -146.81
C VAL A 997 9.87 11.60 -146.15
N GLU A 998 9.96 10.65 -145.20
CA GLU A 998 10.34 10.77 -143.76
C GLU A 998 9.21 11.34 -142.87
N GLU A 999 9.05 11.01 -141.58
CA GLU A 999 9.89 10.23 -140.63
C GLU A 999 9.16 8.96 -140.11
N GLN A 1000 9.87 7.83 -139.91
CA GLN A 1000 10.24 7.20 -138.61
C GLN A 1000 9.05 6.85 -137.69
N ALA A 1001 8.77 5.58 -137.34
CA ALA A 1001 9.56 4.58 -136.59
C ALA A 1001 9.59 4.87 -135.05
N SER A 1002 9.66 3.87 -134.16
CA SER A 1002 10.03 2.45 -134.36
C SER A 1002 9.11 1.44 -133.65
N ASP A 1003 9.13 0.20 -134.16
CA ASP A 1003 8.62 -1.01 -133.49
C ASP A 1003 9.51 -1.46 -132.29
N ALA A 1004 9.17 -2.64 -131.75
CA ALA A 1004 9.95 -3.55 -130.90
C ALA A 1004 9.94 -3.30 -129.37
N LYS A 1005 10.14 -4.32 -128.52
CA LYS A 1005 9.71 -5.76 -128.49
C LYS A 1005 10.38 -6.40 -127.26
N GLU A 1006 9.63 -7.19 -126.49
CA GLU A 1006 10.07 -8.37 -125.69
C GLU A 1006 11.21 -8.22 -124.66
N GLU A 1007 11.34 -9.26 -123.79
CA GLU A 1007 12.53 -9.60 -122.96
C GLU A 1007 12.90 -8.58 -121.83
N GLU A 1008 13.51 -8.93 -120.68
CA GLU A 1008 13.60 -10.23 -119.96
C GLU A 1008 13.80 -10.00 -118.43
N GLU A 1009 14.49 -10.93 -117.79
CA GLU A 1009 14.76 -11.24 -116.38
C GLU A 1009 15.46 -10.18 -115.47
N GLU A 1010 15.55 -10.57 -114.18
CA GLU A 1010 16.63 -10.36 -113.19
C GLU A 1010 16.96 -8.99 -112.52
N GLU A 1011 16.97 -9.08 -111.18
CA GLU A 1011 17.95 -8.66 -110.15
C GLU A 1011 18.75 -7.31 -110.14
N GLU A 1012 18.73 -6.75 -108.93
CA GLU A 1012 19.87 -6.22 -108.12
C GLU A 1012 20.49 -4.81 -108.25
N ALA A 1013 21.04 -4.40 -107.09
CA ALA A 1013 22.14 -3.48 -106.78
C ALA A 1013 22.06 -1.95 -107.07
N ASP A 1014 21.99 -1.18 -105.98
CA ASP A 1014 22.82 0.00 -105.65
C ASP A 1014 22.80 1.26 -106.59
N ASP A 1015 23.40 2.42 -106.28
CA ASP A 1015 24.41 2.78 -105.27
C ASP A 1015 24.34 4.27 -104.82
N SER A 1016 24.87 4.55 -103.62
CA SER A 1016 25.59 5.80 -103.24
C SER A 1016 24.77 7.10 -102.97
N ALA A 1017 25.25 8.10 -102.21
CA ALA A 1017 26.58 8.27 -101.57
C ALA A 1017 26.56 9.19 -100.33
N SER A 1018 27.50 8.97 -99.39
CA SER A 1018 28.19 9.95 -98.49
C SER A 1018 27.36 10.79 -97.47
N ASN A 1019 27.78 11.12 -96.24
CA ASN A 1019 28.99 10.92 -95.40
C ASN A 1019 28.58 11.28 -93.93
N ASP A 1020 29.29 11.09 -92.80
CA ASP A 1020 30.63 10.63 -92.33
C ASP A 1020 30.38 9.84 -90.98
N VAL A 1021 31.20 8.92 -90.43
CA VAL A 1021 32.61 8.93 -89.96
C VAL A 1021 32.81 9.88 -88.74
N GLU A 1022 33.37 9.49 -87.57
CA GLU A 1022 34.46 8.52 -87.29
C GLU A 1022 34.32 7.77 -85.92
N ILE A 1023 34.36 6.42 -85.98
CA ILE A 1023 35.15 5.41 -85.19
C ILE A 1023 35.28 5.47 -83.64
N GLY A 1024 35.24 4.28 -83.03
CA GLY A 1024 35.75 3.95 -81.69
C GLY A 1024 35.59 2.46 -81.37
N ASP A 1025 36.64 1.66 -81.63
CA ASP A 1025 36.59 0.19 -81.75
C ASP A 1025 36.87 -0.60 -80.44
N ASP A 1026 37.00 -1.93 -80.59
CA ASP A 1026 37.49 -2.97 -79.66
C ASP A 1026 36.57 -3.34 -78.44
N ASP A 1027 36.32 -4.62 -78.10
CA ASP A 1027 36.71 -5.86 -78.80
C ASP A 1027 35.84 -7.10 -78.47
N GLU A 1028 35.79 -7.99 -79.46
CA GLU A 1028 35.82 -9.47 -79.48
C GLU A 1028 35.02 -10.45 -78.54
N GLU A 1029 34.62 -11.55 -79.21
CA GLU A 1029 34.39 -12.95 -78.78
C GLU A 1029 32.96 -13.44 -78.43
N GLU A 1030 32.61 -14.55 -79.09
CA GLU A 1030 31.42 -15.40 -78.89
C GLU A 1030 31.79 -16.64 -78.04
N GLU A 1031 30.84 -17.54 -77.76
CA GLU A 1031 30.85 -18.93 -78.25
C GLU A 1031 29.57 -19.68 -77.83
N GLU A 1032 29.37 -20.86 -78.42
CA GLU A 1032 28.09 -21.55 -78.61
C GLU A 1032 27.67 -22.53 -77.48
N GLU A 1033 26.52 -23.18 -77.70
CA GLU A 1033 26.09 -24.58 -77.41
C GLU A 1033 26.85 -25.46 -76.35
N GLU A 1034 26.24 -26.41 -75.64
CA GLU A 1034 25.41 -27.54 -76.12
C GLU A 1034 24.38 -28.05 -75.07
N GLU A 1035 23.60 -29.07 -75.49
CA GLU A 1035 22.68 -29.88 -74.66
C GLU A 1035 23.42 -30.96 -73.83
N GLU A 1036 22.78 -31.52 -72.79
CA GLU A 1036 22.72 -33.00 -72.65
C GLU A 1036 21.50 -33.46 -71.80
N GLU A 1037 21.29 -34.78 -71.73
CA GLU A 1037 19.99 -35.45 -71.47
C GLU A 1037 20.07 -36.40 -70.23
N VAL A 1038 19.26 -37.48 -70.23
CA VAL A 1038 19.46 -38.78 -69.53
C VAL A 1038 18.95 -38.99 -68.07
N LYS A 1039 17.68 -39.43 -67.99
CA LYS A 1039 17.11 -40.64 -67.30
C LYS A 1039 17.01 -40.80 -65.76
N GLU A 1040 15.76 -40.98 -65.32
CA GLU A 1040 15.12 -42.21 -64.76
C GLU A 1040 15.89 -43.26 -63.91
N GLU A 1041 15.33 -43.59 -62.74
CA GLU A 1041 14.96 -44.93 -62.19
C GLU A 1041 13.90 -44.66 -61.08
N GLU A 1042 12.72 -45.29 -60.96
CA GLU A 1042 12.35 -46.70 -60.69
C GLU A 1042 12.99 -47.33 -59.42
N ASP A 1043 12.28 -48.08 -58.55
CA ASP A 1043 10.84 -48.27 -58.29
C ASP A 1043 10.65 -48.92 -56.89
N ALA A 1044 9.38 -49.16 -56.48
CA ALA A 1044 8.91 -50.34 -55.74
C ALA A 1044 9.02 -50.46 -54.19
N LYS A 1045 7.82 -50.52 -53.58
CA LYS A 1045 7.37 -51.53 -52.58
C LYS A 1045 7.72 -51.43 -51.08
N GLU A 1046 6.94 -52.01 -50.15
CA GLU A 1046 5.48 -52.32 -50.05
C GLU A 1046 5.14 -52.69 -48.58
N GLU A 1047 3.83 -52.81 -48.26
CA GLU A 1047 3.22 -53.38 -47.03
C GLU A 1047 3.49 -52.69 -45.66
N GLY A 1048 2.52 -52.63 -44.74
CA GLY A 1048 1.10 -52.97 -44.86
C GLY A 1048 0.32 -53.03 -43.52
N HIS A 1049 -1.02 -52.93 -43.60
CA HIS A 1049 -2.02 -53.17 -42.53
C HIS A 1049 -2.03 -52.20 -41.31
N ALA A 1050 -3.18 -51.82 -40.71
CA ALA A 1050 -4.58 -52.00 -41.10
C ALA A 1050 -5.52 -50.94 -40.46
N GLN A 1051 -6.44 -50.39 -41.27
CA GLN A 1051 -7.92 -50.40 -41.14
C GLN A 1051 -8.59 -50.45 -39.74
N SER A 1052 -9.82 -49.92 -39.53
CA SER A 1052 -10.70 -48.98 -40.25
C SER A 1052 -11.88 -48.61 -39.30
N SER A 1053 -12.71 -47.58 -39.49
CA SER A 1053 -13.77 -47.48 -40.52
C SER A 1053 -14.49 -46.12 -40.39
N ALA A 1054 -14.75 -45.42 -41.52
CA ALA A 1054 -16.06 -45.18 -42.16
C ALA A 1054 -17.05 -44.32 -41.32
N HIS A 1055 -17.71 -43.28 -41.85
CA HIS A 1055 -18.12 -42.93 -43.22
C HIS A 1055 -17.70 -41.46 -43.57
N GLN A 1056 -17.38 -40.97 -44.78
CA GLN A 1056 -17.79 -41.17 -46.20
C GLN A 1056 -19.27 -40.81 -46.51
N SER A 1057 -19.57 -39.78 -47.31
CA SER A 1057 -19.32 -39.61 -48.76
C SER A 1057 -19.20 -38.09 -49.08
N SER A 1058 -18.32 -37.57 -49.96
CA SER A 1058 -18.38 -37.57 -51.46
C SER A 1058 -19.76 -37.17 -52.05
N VAL A 1059 -19.88 -36.44 -53.17
CA VAL A 1059 -19.09 -36.42 -54.43
C VAL A 1059 -18.91 -34.97 -54.94
N ALA A 1060 -17.96 -34.75 -55.86
CA ALA A 1060 -17.79 -33.50 -56.62
C ALA A 1060 -17.90 -33.77 -58.13
N GLU A 1061 -18.52 -32.86 -58.91
CA GLU A 1061 -18.34 -32.78 -60.37
C GLU A 1061 -18.98 -31.51 -60.98
N LEU A 1062 -18.38 -30.99 -62.07
CA LEU A 1062 -18.93 -30.05 -63.07
C LEU A 1062 -19.34 -28.62 -62.55
N GLU A 1063 -19.37 -27.54 -63.34
CA GLU A 1063 -18.90 -27.27 -64.71
C GLU A 1063 -18.60 -25.76 -64.88
N ASN A 1064 -17.94 -25.37 -65.97
CA ASN A 1064 -17.67 -23.96 -66.30
C ASN A 1064 -18.44 -23.52 -67.57
N PRO A 1065 -19.34 -22.53 -67.47
CA PRO A 1065 -19.72 -21.71 -68.61
C PRO A 1065 -19.46 -20.20 -68.39
N LYS A 1066 -18.81 -19.55 -69.36
CA LYS A 1066 -18.73 -18.09 -69.47
C LYS A 1066 -20.01 -17.51 -70.08
N LYS A 1067 -20.51 -16.38 -69.55
CA LYS A 1067 -20.89 -15.11 -70.27
C LYS A 1067 -22.10 -14.39 -69.66
N GLU A 1068 -21.92 -13.08 -69.44
CA GLU A 1068 -22.90 -11.97 -69.58
C GLU A 1068 -24.17 -12.01 -68.66
N TYR A 1069 -24.77 -10.91 -68.17
CA TYR A 1069 -24.79 -9.50 -68.62
C TYR A 1069 -24.67 -8.48 -67.46
N GLN A 1070 -23.95 -7.39 -67.75
CA GLN A 1070 -24.17 -5.97 -67.37
C GLN A 1070 -24.51 -5.56 -65.92
N GLU A 1071 -23.63 -4.73 -65.36
CA GLU A 1071 -24.02 -3.61 -64.48
C GLU A 1071 -24.78 -2.53 -65.26
N LYS A 1072 -25.68 -1.78 -64.58
CA LYS A 1072 -25.76 -0.32 -64.78
C LYS A 1072 -26.59 0.43 -63.75
N SER A 1073 -26.09 1.62 -63.41
CA SER A 1073 -26.65 2.56 -62.44
C SER A 1073 -27.36 3.76 -63.10
N ASP A 1074 -27.81 4.68 -62.25
CA ASP A 1074 -28.06 6.11 -62.51
C ASP A 1074 -29.42 6.52 -63.13
N GLU A 1075 -30.43 6.67 -62.25
CA GLU A 1075 -31.05 7.99 -62.00
C GLU A 1075 -31.68 8.03 -60.56
N PRO A 1076 -32.38 9.10 -60.07
CA PRO A 1076 -32.31 9.53 -58.67
C PRO A 1076 -33.03 8.63 -57.63
N PRO A 1077 -32.69 8.76 -56.33
CA PRO A 1077 -33.18 7.86 -55.29
C PRO A 1077 -34.71 7.94 -55.10
N SER A 1078 -35.35 6.79 -55.30
CA SER A 1078 -36.74 6.52 -54.91
C SER A 1078 -36.78 5.87 -53.52
N ASP A 1079 -37.77 6.26 -52.70
CA ASP A 1079 -38.01 5.69 -51.36
C ASP A 1079 -38.21 4.15 -51.36
N SER A 1080 -38.51 3.55 -52.52
CA SER A 1080 -38.58 2.07 -52.66
C SER A 1080 -37.26 1.37 -52.35
N ASN A 1081 -36.09 2.02 -52.52
CA ASN A 1081 -34.80 1.34 -52.30
C ASN A 1081 -34.42 1.21 -50.80
N ALA A 1082 -35.17 1.85 -49.90
CA ALA A 1082 -35.05 1.63 -48.46
C ALA A 1082 -35.41 0.18 -48.05
N GLN A 1083 -36.22 -0.52 -48.85
CA GLN A 1083 -36.68 -1.87 -48.53
C GLN A 1083 -35.59 -2.94 -48.81
N ALA A 1084 -34.79 -2.78 -49.87
CA ALA A 1084 -33.70 -3.71 -50.19
C ALA A 1084 -32.56 -3.67 -49.15
N LEU A 1085 -32.19 -2.48 -48.65
CA LEU A 1085 -31.15 -2.32 -47.63
C LEU A 1085 -31.55 -2.87 -46.24
N LEU A 1086 -32.85 -3.12 -46.01
CA LEU A 1086 -33.32 -3.83 -44.82
C LEU A 1086 -33.22 -5.35 -44.98
N GLU A 1087 -33.31 -5.87 -46.21
CA GLU A 1087 -33.46 -7.31 -46.49
C GLU A 1087 -32.15 -8.09 -46.29
N ASP A 1088 -30.98 -7.51 -46.60
CA ASP A 1088 -29.68 -8.10 -46.26
C ASP A 1088 -29.33 -7.97 -44.76
N ASN A 1089 -29.82 -6.94 -44.08
CA ASN A 1089 -29.69 -6.85 -42.62
C ASN A 1089 -30.56 -7.92 -41.91
N TYR A 1090 -31.72 -8.28 -42.48
CA TYR A 1090 -32.56 -9.36 -41.97
C TYR A 1090 -31.90 -10.74 -42.04
N LYS A 1091 -31.03 -11.01 -43.03
CA LYS A 1091 -30.28 -12.28 -43.14
C LYS A 1091 -29.33 -12.46 -41.95
N ASN A 1092 -28.56 -11.42 -41.62
CA ASN A 1092 -27.72 -11.40 -40.42
C ASN A 1092 -28.54 -11.60 -39.13
N PHE A 1093 -29.75 -11.05 -39.07
CA PHE A 1093 -30.65 -11.21 -37.93
C PHE A 1093 -31.14 -12.66 -37.77
N THR A 1094 -31.53 -13.33 -38.86
CA THR A 1094 -31.91 -14.76 -38.82
C THR A 1094 -30.75 -15.68 -38.43
N ASP A 1095 -29.53 -15.40 -38.88
CA ASP A 1095 -28.35 -16.19 -38.51
C ASP A 1095 -27.88 -15.90 -37.07
N PHE A 1096 -28.05 -14.67 -36.57
CA PHE A 1096 -27.83 -14.34 -35.17
C PHE A 1096 -28.84 -15.08 -34.27
N LYS A 1097 -30.12 -15.07 -34.63
CA LYS A 1097 -31.18 -15.81 -33.90
C LYS A 1097 -30.92 -17.32 -33.88
N LYS A 1098 -30.52 -17.91 -35.01
CA LYS A 1098 -30.05 -19.31 -35.08
C LYS A 1098 -28.87 -19.59 -34.14
N LYS A 1099 -27.81 -18.78 -34.20
CA LYS A 1099 -26.62 -18.95 -33.35
C LYS A 1099 -26.95 -18.78 -31.87
N ALA A 1100 -27.86 -17.88 -31.51
CA ALA A 1100 -28.37 -17.72 -30.15
C ALA A 1100 -29.17 -18.94 -29.68
N GLU A 1101 -30.08 -19.47 -30.52
CA GLU A 1101 -30.84 -20.69 -30.19
C GLU A 1101 -29.95 -21.92 -30.04
N ASP A 1102 -28.97 -22.12 -30.92
CA ASP A 1102 -28.09 -23.29 -30.87
C ASP A 1102 -27.05 -23.21 -29.73
N LEU A 1103 -26.54 -22.01 -29.41
CA LEU A 1103 -25.76 -21.77 -28.20
C LEU A 1103 -26.58 -22.06 -26.94
N THR A 1104 -27.83 -21.60 -26.91
CA THR A 1104 -28.72 -21.79 -25.76
C THR A 1104 -29.13 -23.27 -25.59
N LYS A 1105 -29.36 -24.00 -26.69
CA LYS A 1105 -29.54 -25.46 -26.65
C LYS A 1105 -28.30 -26.17 -26.10
N ASN A 1106 -27.09 -25.79 -26.53
CA ASN A 1106 -25.85 -26.39 -25.99
C ASN A 1106 -25.69 -26.13 -24.49
N ILE A 1107 -26.03 -24.93 -24.00
CA ILE A 1107 -26.00 -24.62 -22.56
C ILE A 1107 -27.05 -25.46 -21.79
N ILE A 1108 -28.29 -25.53 -22.29
CA ILE A 1108 -29.35 -26.35 -21.66
C ILE A 1108 -29.01 -27.85 -21.69
N ASN A 1109 -28.34 -28.34 -22.74
CA ASN A 1109 -27.92 -29.74 -22.88
C ASN A 1109 -26.64 -30.10 -22.10
N THR A 1110 -25.93 -29.13 -21.52
CA THR A 1110 -24.70 -29.36 -20.72
C THR A 1110 -24.89 -29.12 -19.22
N ILE A 1111 -26.03 -28.57 -18.80
CA ILE A 1111 -26.40 -28.41 -17.38
C ILE A 1111 -27.31 -29.58 -16.98
N ASP A 1112 -26.71 -30.63 -16.43
CA ASP A 1112 -27.41 -31.79 -15.89
C ASP A 1112 -27.52 -31.66 -14.35
N GLY A 1113 -28.75 -31.54 -13.81
CA GLY A 1113 -28.98 -31.67 -12.36
C GLY A 1113 -30.01 -30.73 -11.67
N ASP A 1114 -30.42 -29.59 -12.24
CA ASP A 1114 -31.40 -28.70 -11.58
C ASP A 1114 -32.51 -28.22 -12.54
N ALA A 1115 -33.74 -28.67 -12.27
CA ALA A 1115 -34.92 -28.34 -13.05
C ALA A 1115 -35.31 -26.86 -12.97
N GLY A 1116 -35.10 -26.19 -11.83
CA GLY A 1116 -35.45 -24.77 -11.66
C GLY A 1116 -34.50 -23.82 -12.40
N VAL A 1117 -33.22 -24.20 -12.49
CA VAL A 1117 -32.22 -23.49 -13.32
C VAL A 1117 -32.52 -23.71 -14.81
N ILE A 1118 -32.90 -24.93 -15.21
CA ILE A 1118 -33.31 -25.22 -16.59
C ILE A 1118 -34.62 -24.47 -16.96
N GLU A 1119 -35.56 -24.31 -16.03
CA GLU A 1119 -36.81 -23.58 -16.26
C GLU A 1119 -36.58 -22.07 -16.39
N THR A 1120 -35.78 -21.47 -15.50
CA THR A 1120 -35.39 -20.06 -15.64
C THR A 1120 -34.52 -19.77 -16.87
N LEU A 1121 -33.65 -20.71 -17.30
CA LEU A 1121 -32.94 -20.61 -18.58
C LEU A 1121 -33.88 -20.70 -19.78
N LYS A 1122 -34.97 -21.46 -19.71
CA LYS A 1122 -35.98 -21.53 -20.78
C LYS A 1122 -36.82 -20.26 -20.88
N ASP A 1123 -37.23 -19.68 -19.76
CA ASP A 1123 -37.93 -18.38 -19.79
C ASP A 1123 -36.98 -17.25 -20.21
N PHE A 1124 -35.71 -17.23 -19.77
CA PHE A 1124 -34.72 -16.29 -20.28
C PHE A 1124 -34.49 -16.44 -21.79
N ALA A 1125 -34.37 -17.67 -22.30
CA ALA A 1125 -34.25 -17.95 -23.74
C ALA A 1125 -35.47 -17.44 -24.53
N LYS A 1126 -36.67 -17.61 -23.98
CA LYS A 1126 -37.95 -17.21 -24.56
C LYS A 1126 -38.15 -15.70 -24.56
N ASP A 1127 -37.79 -15.02 -23.48
CA ASP A 1127 -37.80 -13.55 -23.39
C ASP A 1127 -36.76 -12.95 -24.34
N MET A 1128 -35.56 -13.54 -24.43
CA MET A 1128 -34.54 -13.16 -25.41
C MET A 1128 -35.01 -13.38 -26.85
N ASN A 1129 -35.76 -14.46 -27.13
CA ASN A 1129 -36.41 -14.71 -28.44
C ASN A 1129 -37.66 -13.86 -28.73
N GLN A 1130 -38.16 -13.08 -27.75
CA GLN A 1130 -39.16 -12.02 -27.93
C GLN A 1130 -38.54 -10.63 -28.04
N PHE A 1131 -37.33 -10.43 -27.50
CA PHE A 1131 -36.55 -9.20 -27.60
C PHE A 1131 -35.74 -9.09 -28.91
N ILE A 1132 -35.41 -10.24 -29.50
CA ILE A 1132 -34.80 -10.42 -30.83
C ILE A 1132 -35.89 -10.84 -31.82
#